data_AF-A0AAV2KCC6-F1
#
_entry.id   AF-A0AAV2KCC6-F1
#
_cell.length_a   1.000
_cell.length_b   1.000
_cell.length_c   1.000
_cell.angle_alpha   90.00
_cell.angle_beta   90.00
_cell.angle_gamma   90.00
#
_symmetry.space_group_name_H-M   'P 1'
#
loop_
_entity.id
_entity.type
_entity.pdbx_description
1 polymer ?
#
loop_
_entity_poly.entity_id
_entity_poly.type
_entity_poly.pdbx_seq_one_letter_code
_entity_poly.pdbx_strand_id
1 'polypeptide(L)'
;MSGITALKLALLSLLGLMWTSVIAFPCDQMFTSHSPPTSVDGVRPSDLATLAAIGPDAHSPQLSGVLSKLQELVNLFSPSLTSPHSLPPLRSLPEQATKAALRLQHTQEEWKLVLLFVRLDQLCACEHQQALSAVDEMTKTVDEALRLLQSQLKKTIVSVALWDGDKRQCTCSEQVEARLLRAMQTHALQTSLADLLERNKWFDREDFSVVLQDSPLLRETPTDSAESLSDSHHTDKLLVQTWINLLQPKLDSPTAEETALPCPSEIRPFLRTHTNSYLKESHDFSLEVEAITGTDMPCADFSPSPSVPRSVHELRPGDVKVVAAMGDSLTGRRSSISCQAGNGVGSNPNNLLDVLNQYRGLSWSIGGDHSLPNVTTLPNILKYFNPGLKGFSVGTGRETSPQASLNQAVAGATSQSLQKQVRALVERMKNDSRINITEDWKLITVFIGGNDMCDFCKNSLKYSVKTYITNVMETLDYLHKEVPRTLVNLVEPLHIAPLREMHLDPSLKCPTWLVNILCPCVILPKENSAALEQLNALNRNYQIALHQLVESGRYDTRQDFSVVVQPFFREIVVPKLADGRPDRSFFSPDCFHLSQKAQTMMARSLWNNMLEPLGNKTTKQDFMADVALKCPTKASPYLRTYNNSDYMYAGPPPTTGPITVNHIPTSVHRLRPADITVVAALGDAATAGVAAKAKNLFDLSKRYRGVAWSIGGDASLETVTTIPNILKKFNQKLLGFSLGQLALRKGFNMAEPGAKSADIRAQAEALITALKKNKEVNFEQDWKLVTVFVGEMDLCNYCLDQYNLTARRFSRNLEEALELLYQSRQN
;
A
#
# COMPACT_ATOMS: atom_id res chain seq x y z
N MET A 1 -4.81 25.38 -53.13
CA MET A 1 -5.28 24.32 -52.21
C MET A 1 -5.26 24.80 -50.75
N SER A 2 -5.84 25.96 -50.45
CA SER A 2 -5.85 26.57 -49.10
C SER A 2 -7.26 26.99 -48.64
N GLY A 3 -8.30 26.69 -49.42
CA GLY A 3 -9.69 27.08 -49.12
C GLY A 3 -10.57 25.99 -48.51
N ILE A 4 -10.15 24.72 -48.51
CA ILE A 4 -10.97 23.58 -48.04
C ILE A 4 -10.72 23.27 -46.56
N THR A 5 -9.55 23.64 -46.02
CA THR A 5 -9.18 23.45 -44.61
C THR A 5 -9.89 24.44 -43.68
N ALA A 6 -10.11 25.69 -44.12
CA ALA A 6 -10.83 26.68 -43.32
C ALA A 6 -12.34 26.38 -43.20
N LEU A 7 -12.94 25.76 -44.23
CA LEU A 7 -14.37 25.40 -44.21
C LEU A 7 -14.67 24.20 -43.30
N LYS A 8 -13.69 23.29 -43.10
CA LYS A 8 -13.81 22.18 -42.15
C LYS A 8 -13.68 22.62 -40.69
N LEU A 9 -12.82 23.60 -40.38
CA LEU A 9 -12.70 24.16 -39.03
C LEU A 9 -13.95 24.98 -38.63
N ALA A 10 -14.60 25.66 -39.59
CA ALA A 10 -15.81 26.43 -39.32
C ALA A 10 -17.07 25.56 -39.12
N LEU A 11 -17.11 24.34 -39.69
CA LEU A 11 -18.24 23.42 -39.47
C LEU A 11 -18.20 22.77 -38.07
N LEU A 12 -17.00 22.60 -37.51
CA LEU A 12 -16.78 22.04 -36.16
C LEU A 12 -17.15 23.02 -35.05
N SER A 13 -17.21 24.33 -35.31
CA SER A 13 -17.65 25.33 -34.33
C SER A 13 -19.17 25.60 -34.36
N LEU A 14 -19.86 25.22 -35.44
CA LEU A 14 -21.31 25.39 -35.61
C LEU A 14 -22.14 24.20 -35.13
N LEU A 15 -21.56 23.00 -35.07
CA LEU A 15 -22.13 21.86 -34.36
C LEU A 15 -21.74 21.96 -32.88
N GLY A 16 -22.62 22.51 -32.06
CA GLY A 16 -22.44 22.68 -30.62
C GLY A 16 -22.10 21.38 -29.90
N LEU A 17 -20.80 21.06 -29.82
CA LEU A 17 -20.23 20.03 -28.97
C LEU A 17 -20.07 20.65 -27.57
N MET A 18 -21.05 20.38 -26.70
CA MET A 18 -21.00 20.74 -25.27
C MET A 18 -19.94 19.88 -24.57
N TRP A 19 -18.67 20.23 -24.73
CA TRP A 19 -17.55 19.68 -23.97
C TRP A 19 -17.33 20.54 -22.73
N THR A 20 -17.98 20.18 -21.62
CA THR A 20 -17.67 20.80 -20.31
C THR A 20 -16.53 20.05 -19.61
N SER A 21 -15.39 19.91 -20.30
CA SER A 21 -14.03 19.71 -19.79
C SER A 21 -13.16 19.22 -20.95
N VAL A 22 -12.15 20.00 -21.31
CA VAL A 22 -11.32 19.81 -22.50
C VAL A 22 -10.46 18.53 -22.40
N ILE A 23 -10.82 17.46 -23.12
CA ILE A 23 -9.85 16.45 -23.57
C ILE A 23 -9.50 16.83 -25.03
N ALA A 24 -8.46 17.62 -25.26
CA ALA A 24 -8.09 18.00 -26.63
C ALA A 24 -7.87 16.72 -27.47
N PHE A 25 -8.55 16.58 -28.61
CA PHE A 25 -8.40 15.43 -29.50
C PHE A 25 -6.98 15.47 -30.12
N PRO A 26 -6.04 14.58 -29.72
CA PRO A 26 -4.62 14.79 -29.98
C PRO A 26 -4.10 13.99 -31.20
N CYS A 27 -4.97 13.28 -31.94
CA CYS A 27 -4.55 12.43 -33.05
C CYS A 27 -4.38 13.24 -34.33
N ASP A 28 -3.22 13.88 -34.51
CA ASP A 28 -2.89 14.72 -35.68
C ASP A 28 -2.79 13.93 -37.00
N GLN A 29 -2.64 12.60 -36.95
CA GLN A 29 -2.57 11.73 -38.12
C GLN A 29 -3.66 10.64 -38.08
N MET A 30 -4.65 10.77 -38.97
CA MET A 30 -5.60 9.69 -39.26
C MET A 30 -5.03 8.80 -40.35
N PHE A 31 -4.66 7.57 -39.99
CA PHE A 31 -4.20 6.57 -40.96
C PHE A 31 -5.39 5.95 -41.69
N THR A 32 -5.87 6.61 -42.74
CA THR A 32 -6.93 6.06 -43.61
C THR A 32 -6.44 4.78 -44.28
N SER A 33 -7.33 3.79 -44.40
CA SER A 33 -7.01 2.56 -45.12
C SER A 33 -7.04 2.82 -46.62
N HIS A 34 -5.96 2.45 -47.33
CA HIS A 34 -5.89 2.56 -48.79
C HIS A 34 -6.74 1.48 -49.50
N SER A 35 -7.10 0.40 -48.80
CA SER A 35 -7.91 -0.72 -49.29
C SER A 35 -8.64 -1.41 -48.13
N PRO A 36 -9.92 -1.85 -48.27
CA PRO A 36 -10.66 -2.50 -47.19
C PRO A 36 -9.90 -3.71 -46.63
N PRO A 37 -9.83 -3.90 -45.30
CA PRO A 37 -9.09 -5.02 -44.72
C PRO A 37 -9.73 -6.35 -45.12
N THR A 38 -8.90 -7.30 -45.53
CA THR A 38 -9.32 -8.66 -45.92
C THR A 38 -9.37 -9.62 -44.74
N SER A 39 -8.66 -9.29 -43.65
CA SER A 39 -8.62 -10.06 -42.40
C SER A 39 -8.91 -9.17 -41.20
N VAL A 40 -9.48 -9.78 -40.16
CA VAL A 40 -9.85 -9.19 -38.88
C VAL A 40 -8.67 -8.56 -38.16
N ASP A 41 -7.47 -9.10 -38.35
CA ASP A 41 -6.23 -8.61 -37.74
C ASP A 41 -5.73 -7.29 -38.36
N GLY A 42 -6.23 -6.94 -39.54
CA GLY A 42 -5.87 -5.74 -40.29
C GLY A 42 -6.87 -4.58 -40.14
N VAL A 43 -7.91 -4.73 -39.30
CA VAL A 43 -8.97 -3.73 -39.14
C VAL A 43 -8.48 -2.54 -38.32
N ARG A 44 -8.62 -1.33 -38.85
CA ARG A 44 -8.32 -0.07 -38.15
C ARG A 44 -9.61 0.56 -37.62
N PRO A 45 -9.52 1.51 -36.67
CA PRO A 45 -10.71 2.28 -36.25
C PRO A 45 -11.47 2.96 -37.40
N SER A 46 -10.76 3.35 -38.47
CA SER A 46 -11.33 3.98 -39.66
C SER A 46 -12.06 3.02 -40.60
N ASP A 47 -11.89 1.70 -40.44
CA ASP A 47 -12.53 0.68 -41.28
C ASP A 47 -13.90 0.24 -40.75
N LEU A 48 -14.28 0.65 -39.54
CA LEU A 48 -15.53 0.26 -38.90
C LEU A 48 -16.74 0.97 -39.54
N ALA A 49 -17.72 0.20 -40.00
CA ALA A 49 -18.99 0.73 -40.50
C ALA A 49 -20.10 0.68 -39.45
N THR A 50 -20.03 -0.27 -38.50
CA THR A 50 -21.05 -0.42 -37.47
C THR A 50 -20.43 -0.65 -36.09
N LEU A 51 -20.96 0.05 -35.08
CA LEU A 51 -20.69 -0.20 -33.66
C LEU A 51 -21.99 -0.68 -32.99
N ALA A 52 -21.94 -1.81 -32.30
CA ALA A 52 -23.06 -2.33 -31.53
C ALA A 52 -22.63 -2.73 -30.11
N ALA A 53 -23.57 -2.70 -29.17
CA ALA A 53 -23.34 -3.13 -27.79
C ALA A 53 -24.42 -4.12 -27.32
N ILE A 54 -24.00 -5.13 -26.55
CA ILE A 54 -24.82 -6.21 -26.00
C ILE A 54 -24.46 -6.34 -24.51
N GLY A 55 -25.44 -6.58 -23.64
CA GLY A 55 -25.24 -6.64 -22.18
C GLY A 55 -25.50 -5.38 -21.34
N PRO A 56 -25.65 -4.13 -21.87
CA PRO A 56 -25.99 -2.98 -21.03
C PRO A 56 -27.43 -3.07 -20.52
N ASP A 57 -27.66 -2.70 -19.25
CA ASP A 57 -29.03 -2.47 -18.74
C ASP A 57 -29.62 -1.20 -19.36
N ALA A 58 -30.91 -1.19 -19.66
CA ALA A 58 -31.61 -0.02 -20.20
C ALA A 58 -31.60 1.18 -19.23
N HIS A 59 -31.22 0.96 -17.97
CA HIS A 59 -31.26 1.94 -16.88
C HIS A 59 -29.89 2.36 -16.32
N SER A 60 -28.75 2.00 -16.93
CA SER A 60 -27.44 2.46 -16.45
C SER A 60 -26.97 3.74 -17.17
N PRO A 61 -27.16 4.95 -16.60
CA PRO A 61 -26.84 6.21 -17.28
C PRO A 61 -25.35 6.35 -17.59
N GLN A 62 -24.49 5.75 -16.77
CA GLN A 62 -23.03 5.85 -16.92
C GLN A 62 -22.51 4.97 -18.07
N LEU A 63 -22.94 3.71 -18.20
CA LEU A 63 -22.54 2.86 -19.33
C LEU A 63 -23.11 3.39 -20.65
N SER A 64 -24.34 3.93 -20.63
CA SER A 64 -24.90 4.64 -21.77
C SER A 64 -24.06 5.87 -22.14
N GLY A 65 -23.54 6.62 -21.16
CA GLY A 65 -22.63 7.74 -21.37
C GLY A 65 -21.29 7.31 -21.98
N VAL A 66 -20.69 6.22 -21.49
CA VAL A 66 -19.45 5.64 -22.06
C VAL A 66 -19.67 5.24 -23.51
N LEU A 67 -20.77 4.54 -23.81
CA LEU A 67 -21.10 4.11 -25.19
C LEU A 67 -21.33 5.28 -26.14
N SER A 68 -22.04 6.32 -25.68
CA SER A 68 -22.27 7.53 -26.49
C SER A 68 -20.96 8.24 -26.81
N LYS A 69 -20.10 8.45 -25.81
CA LYS A 69 -18.80 9.11 -26.01
C LYS A 69 -17.84 8.24 -26.85
N LEU A 70 -17.89 6.92 -26.71
CA LEU A 70 -17.11 6.00 -27.53
C LEU A 70 -17.57 6.03 -28.98
N GLN A 71 -18.88 6.09 -29.23
CA GLN A 71 -19.41 6.26 -30.57
C GLN A 71 -18.95 7.58 -31.20
N GLU A 72 -19.01 8.68 -30.47
CA GLU A 72 -18.48 9.98 -30.93
C GLU A 72 -17.00 9.88 -31.27
N LEU A 73 -16.21 9.22 -30.41
CA LEU A 73 -14.78 9.02 -30.60
C LEU A 73 -14.47 8.19 -31.86
N VAL A 74 -15.13 7.05 -32.05
CA VAL A 74 -14.92 6.19 -33.24
C VAL A 74 -15.41 6.90 -34.51
N ASN A 75 -16.47 7.69 -34.43
CA ASN A 75 -16.99 8.46 -35.56
C ASN A 75 -16.00 9.53 -36.06
N LEU A 76 -15.07 9.98 -35.21
CA LEU A 76 -13.95 10.82 -35.67
C LEU A 76 -13.05 10.04 -36.63
N PHE A 77 -12.78 8.76 -36.37
CA PHE A 77 -11.98 7.90 -37.25
C PHE A 77 -12.76 7.37 -38.46
N SER A 78 -14.05 7.07 -38.30
CA SER A 78 -14.95 6.57 -39.34
C SER A 78 -16.23 7.40 -39.43
N PRO A 79 -16.29 8.44 -40.29
CA PRO A 79 -17.42 9.36 -40.37
C PRO A 79 -18.75 8.74 -40.85
N SER A 80 -18.70 7.53 -41.41
CA SER A 80 -19.86 6.76 -41.88
C SER A 80 -20.35 5.73 -40.84
N LEU A 81 -19.87 5.80 -39.60
CA LEU A 81 -20.21 4.85 -38.56
C LEU A 81 -21.72 4.89 -38.24
N THR A 82 -22.36 3.74 -38.33
CA THR A 82 -23.74 3.53 -37.88
C THR A 82 -23.75 2.86 -36.51
N SER A 83 -24.65 3.31 -35.62
CA SER A 83 -24.84 2.71 -34.30
C SER A 83 -26.34 2.48 -34.10
N PRO A 84 -26.83 1.24 -34.22
CA PRO A 84 -28.23 0.95 -33.96
C PRO A 84 -28.53 1.18 -32.47
N HIS A 85 -29.54 2.00 -32.16
CA HIS A 85 -29.96 2.31 -30.78
C HIS A 85 -30.11 1.04 -29.91
N SER A 86 -29.73 1.19 -28.64
CA SER A 86 -29.69 0.13 -27.62
C SER A 86 -30.96 -0.72 -27.62
N LEU A 87 -30.76 -2.04 -27.49
CA LEU A 87 -31.85 -3.00 -27.45
C LEU A 87 -32.70 -2.79 -26.18
N PRO A 88 -34.04 -2.91 -26.26
CA PRO A 88 -34.90 -2.89 -25.07
C PRO A 88 -34.52 -4.04 -24.12
N PRO A 89 -34.79 -3.91 -22.80
CA PRO A 89 -34.29 -4.84 -21.78
C PRO A 89 -34.81 -6.26 -22.04
N LEU A 90 -33.94 -7.12 -22.54
CA LEU A 90 -34.18 -8.55 -22.73
C LEU A 90 -33.58 -9.34 -21.57
N ARG A 91 -34.15 -10.52 -21.28
CA ARG A 91 -33.94 -11.21 -20.00
C ARG A 91 -32.58 -11.90 -19.89
N SER A 92 -31.94 -12.29 -21.00
CA SER A 92 -30.65 -13.00 -21.01
C SER A 92 -29.66 -12.50 -22.08
N LEU A 93 -28.36 -12.73 -21.87
CA LEU A 93 -27.28 -12.34 -22.79
C LEU A 93 -27.36 -13.05 -24.17
N PRO A 94 -27.67 -14.37 -24.26
CA PRO A 94 -27.87 -15.05 -25.55
C PRO A 94 -29.03 -14.47 -26.38
N GLU A 95 -30.15 -14.09 -25.76
CA GLU A 95 -31.27 -13.45 -26.46
C GLU A 95 -30.87 -12.10 -27.09
N GLN A 96 -30.08 -11.32 -26.35
CA GLN A 96 -29.56 -10.05 -26.85
C GLN A 96 -28.59 -10.29 -28.02
N ALA A 97 -27.75 -11.32 -27.95
CA ALA A 97 -26.86 -11.72 -29.04
C ALA A 97 -27.62 -12.13 -30.31
N THR A 98 -28.69 -12.93 -30.19
CA THR A 98 -29.54 -13.27 -31.35
C THR A 98 -30.13 -12.03 -32.01
N LYS A 99 -30.66 -11.09 -31.22
CA LYS A 99 -31.30 -9.89 -31.76
C LYS A 99 -30.29 -8.90 -32.36
N ALA A 100 -29.10 -8.78 -31.77
CA ALA A 100 -28.00 -8.01 -32.33
C ALA A 100 -27.56 -8.61 -33.67
N ALA A 101 -27.40 -9.95 -33.74
CA ALA A 101 -27.04 -10.63 -34.97
C ALA A 101 -28.06 -10.38 -36.09
N LEU A 102 -29.36 -10.53 -35.82
CA LEU A 102 -30.43 -10.25 -36.80
C LEU A 102 -30.39 -8.81 -37.35
N ARG A 103 -30.12 -7.82 -36.50
CA ARG A 103 -30.01 -6.42 -36.95
C ARG A 103 -28.78 -6.16 -37.81
N LEU A 104 -27.67 -6.82 -37.48
CA LEU A 104 -26.37 -6.65 -38.14
C LEU A 104 -26.21 -7.51 -39.40
N GLN A 105 -27.17 -8.39 -39.71
CA GLN A 105 -27.15 -9.20 -40.94
C GLN A 105 -27.19 -8.34 -42.21
N HIS A 106 -27.82 -7.16 -42.19
CA HIS A 106 -27.91 -6.32 -43.38
C HIS A 106 -26.58 -5.66 -43.80
N THR A 107 -25.56 -5.67 -42.92
CA THR A 107 -24.23 -5.09 -43.19
C THR A 107 -23.14 -6.17 -43.32
N GLN A 108 -23.46 -7.38 -43.81
CA GLN A 108 -22.52 -8.52 -43.85
C GLN A 108 -21.16 -8.20 -44.48
N GLU A 109 -21.12 -7.33 -45.49
CA GLU A 109 -19.89 -6.99 -46.22
C GLU A 109 -19.01 -5.93 -45.54
N GLU A 110 -19.48 -5.31 -44.46
CA GLU A 110 -18.79 -4.24 -43.77
C GLU A 110 -18.23 -4.71 -42.41
N TRP A 111 -17.15 -4.07 -41.94
CA TRP A 111 -16.53 -4.38 -40.65
C TRP A 111 -17.34 -3.82 -39.47
N LYS A 112 -17.57 -4.69 -38.48
CA LYS A 112 -18.40 -4.42 -37.31
C LYS A 112 -17.59 -4.58 -36.04
N LEU A 113 -17.79 -3.68 -35.09
CA LEU A 113 -17.32 -3.83 -33.71
C LEU A 113 -18.54 -4.09 -32.80
N VAL A 114 -18.54 -5.23 -32.12
CA VAL A 114 -19.57 -5.60 -31.15
C VAL A 114 -18.96 -5.60 -29.76
N LEU A 115 -19.42 -4.70 -28.89
CA LEU A 115 -19.04 -4.65 -27.48
C LEU A 115 -19.98 -5.54 -26.68
N LEU A 116 -19.46 -6.61 -26.09
CA LEU A 116 -20.22 -7.54 -25.25
C LEU A 116 -19.86 -7.30 -23.78
N PHE A 117 -20.78 -6.69 -23.03
CA PHE A 117 -20.61 -6.41 -21.60
C PHE A 117 -21.14 -7.57 -20.76
N VAL A 118 -20.26 -8.19 -19.99
CA VAL A 118 -20.62 -9.23 -19.03
C VAL A 118 -20.85 -8.59 -17.67
N ARG A 119 -22.04 -8.79 -17.11
CA ARG A 119 -22.50 -8.12 -15.89
C ARG A 119 -21.97 -8.78 -14.62
N LEU A 120 -21.19 -8.04 -13.84
CA LEU A 120 -20.61 -8.53 -12.58
C LEU A 120 -21.58 -8.50 -11.40
N ASP A 121 -22.69 -7.77 -11.48
CA ASP A 121 -23.72 -7.75 -10.43
C ASP A 121 -24.56 -9.04 -10.37
N GLN A 122 -24.39 -9.93 -11.36
CA GLN A 122 -25.01 -11.26 -11.39
C GLN A 122 -24.18 -12.33 -10.65
N LEU A 123 -22.93 -12.03 -10.25
CA LEU A 123 -22.01 -12.96 -9.59
C LEU A 123 -22.13 -12.99 -8.06
N CYS A 124 -23.22 -12.49 -7.46
CA CYS A 124 -23.37 -12.40 -6.00
C CYS A 124 -23.41 -13.79 -5.32
N ALA A 125 -22.24 -14.34 -5.00
CA ALA A 125 -22.08 -15.55 -4.19
C ALA A 125 -21.11 -15.28 -3.03
N CYS A 126 -21.52 -15.58 -1.80
CA CYS A 126 -20.71 -15.28 -0.60
C CYS A 126 -19.81 -16.46 -0.18
N GLU A 127 -20.14 -17.69 -0.61
CA GLU A 127 -19.36 -18.90 -0.32
C GLU A 127 -18.52 -19.32 -1.53
N HIS A 128 -17.34 -19.90 -1.28
CA HIS A 128 -16.37 -20.27 -2.32
C HIS A 128 -16.96 -21.23 -3.39
N GLN A 129 -17.68 -22.29 -2.99
CA GLN A 129 -18.28 -23.24 -3.94
C GLN A 129 -19.39 -22.59 -4.79
N GLN A 130 -20.18 -21.70 -4.18
CA GLN A 130 -21.21 -20.95 -4.90
C GLN A 130 -20.58 -19.95 -5.89
N ALA A 131 -19.45 -19.33 -5.51
CA ALA A 131 -18.70 -18.42 -6.36
C ALA A 131 -18.14 -19.11 -7.61
N LEU A 132 -17.56 -20.31 -7.47
CA LEU A 132 -17.07 -21.10 -8.60
C LEU A 132 -18.22 -21.48 -9.54
N SER A 133 -19.35 -21.98 -9.00
CA SER A 133 -20.52 -22.32 -9.81
C SER A 133 -21.08 -21.12 -10.58
N ALA A 134 -21.13 -19.94 -9.95
CA ALA A 134 -21.60 -18.72 -10.59
C ALA A 134 -20.68 -18.26 -11.73
N VAL A 135 -19.36 -18.39 -11.56
CA VAL A 135 -18.37 -18.12 -12.62
C VAL A 135 -18.53 -19.09 -13.79
N ASP A 136 -18.69 -20.38 -13.53
CA ASP A 136 -18.90 -21.40 -14.56
C ASP A 136 -20.19 -21.16 -15.36
N GLU A 137 -21.30 -20.84 -14.68
CA GLU A 137 -22.59 -20.55 -15.31
C GLU A 137 -22.52 -19.30 -16.20
N MET A 138 -21.86 -18.24 -15.73
CA MET A 138 -21.64 -17.04 -16.51
C MET A 138 -20.76 -17.30 -17.73
N THR A 139 -19.70 -18.10 -17.58
CA THR A 139 -18.80 -18.49 -18.67
C THR A 139 -19.55 -19.25 -19.77
N LYS A 140 -20.43 -20.18 -19.40
CA LYS A 140 -21.31 -20.89 -20.35
C LYS A 140 -22.26 -19.93 -21.07
N THR A 141 -22.86 -18.99 -20.34
CA THR A 141 -23.78 -18.00 -20.91
C THR A 141 -23.09 -17.12 -21.95
N VAL A 142 -21.82 -16.74 -21.71
CA VAL A 142 -21.01 -15.99 -22.67
C VAL A 142 -20.66 -16.86 -23.88
N ASP A 143 -20.26 -18.12 -23.69
CA ASP A 143 -19.98 -19.07 -24.80
C ASP A 143 -21.19 -19.20 -25.74
N GLU A 144 -22.39 -19.39 -25.18
CA GLU A 144 -23.63 -19.47 -25.96
C GLU A 144 -23.89 -18.20 -26.79
N ALA A 145 -23.71 -17.02 -26.19
CA ALA A 145 -23.85 -15.74 -26.89
C ALA A 145 -22.82 -15.57 -28.02
N LEU A 146 -21.55 -15.95 -27.79
CA LEU A 146 -20.50 -15.88 -28.78
C LEU A 146 -20.75 -16.83 -29.96
N ARG A 147 -21.24 -18.06 -29.72
CA ARG A 147 -21.64 -19.02 -30.77
C ARG A 147 -22.74 -18.48 -31.65
N LEU A 148 -23.73 -17.83 -31.05
CA LEU A 148 -24.80 -17.18 -31.81
C LEU A 148 -24.26 -16.07 -32.73
N LEU A 149 -23.38 -15.20 -32.21
CA LEU A 149 -22.77 -14.13 -33.01
C LEU A 149 -21.91 -14.69 -34.15
N GLN A 150 -21.02 -15.64 -33.87
CA GLN A 150 -20.11 -16.21 -34.87
C GLN A 150 -20.86 -16.98 -35.97
N SER A 151 -21.96 -17.66 -35.64
CA SER A 151 -22.76 -18.40 -36.63
C SER A 151 -23.49 -17.50 -37.64
N GLN A 152 -23.77 -16.25 -37.28
CA GLN A 152 -24.62 -15.35 -38.08
C GLN A 152 -23.88 -14.13 -38.64
N LEU A 153 -22.73 -13.78 -38.07
CA LEU A 153 -21.97 -12.59 -38.44
C LEU A 153 -20.66 -12.94 -39.16
N LYS A 154 -20.31 -12.07 -40.10
CA LYS A 154 -19.05 -12.02 -40.82
C LYS A 154 -18.45 -10.62 -40.68
N LYS A 155 -17.14 -10.50 -40.91
CA LYS A 155 -16.37 -9.25 -40.78
C LYS A 155 -16.65 -8.57 -39.43
N THR A 156 -16.43 -9.28 -38.33
CA THR A 156 -16.83 -8.81 -36.98
C THR A 156 -15.72 -9.02 -35.96
N ILE A 157 -15.43 -7.96 -35.19
CA ILE A 157 -14.64 -8.02 -33.97
C ILE A 157 -15.61 -7.97 -32.79
N VAL A 158 -15.57 -8.97 -31.91
CA VAL A 158 -16.31 -8.96 -30.65
C VAL A 158 -15.35 -8.65 -29.51
N SER A 159 -15.53 -7.50 -28.85
CA SER A 159 -14.77 -7.14 -27.65
C SER A 159 -15.60 -7.45 -26.40
N VAL A 160 -15.19 -8.47 -25.65
CA VAL A 160 -15.81 -8.87 -24.38
C VAL A 160 -15.23 -8.05 -23.23
N ALA A 161 -16.07 -7.33 -22.50
CA ALA A 161 -15.69 -6.49 -21.36
C ALA A 161 -16.48 -6.89 -20.11
N LEU A 162 -15.80 -7.03 -18.97
CA LEU A 162 -16.48 -7.22 -17.68
C LEU A 162 -16.91 -5.85 -17.12
N TRP A 163 -18.18 -5.70 -16.74
CA TRP A 163 -18.76 -4.44 -16.29
C TRP A 163 -19.36 -4.52 -14.88
N ASP A 164 -18.96 -3.57 -14.03
CA ASP A 164 -19.54 -3.38 -12.70
C ASP A 164 -20.85 -2.56 -12.81
N GLY A 165 -21.99 -3.29 -12.91
CA GLY A 165 -23.33 -2.71 -12.98
C GLY A 165 -23.79 -1.92 -11.73
N ASP A 166 -25.00 -1.37 -11.78
CA ASP A 166 -25.60 -0.65 -10.65
C ASP A 166 -25.76 -1.57 -9.41
N LYS A 167 -25.41 -1.03 -8.23
CA LYS A 167 -25.26 -1.77 -6.96
C LYS A 167 -26.53 -2.56 -6.61
N ARG A 168 -26.60 -3.84 -6.98
CA ARG A 168 -27.31 -4.83 -6.17
C ARG A 168 -26.40 -5.18 -5.00
N GLN A 169 -26.88 -4.88 -3.79
CA GLN A 169 -26.13 -5.15 -2.57
C GLN A 169 -26.15 -6.67 -2.34
N CYS A 170 -25.05 -7.36 -2.64
CA CYS A 170 -24.91 -8.75 -2.22
C CYS A 170 -24.99 -8.76 -0.68
N THR A 171 -25.97 -9.46 -0.11
CA THR A 171 -26.18 -9.57 1.35
C THR A 171 -25.22 -10.60 1.95
N CYS A 172 -23.91 -10.35 1.88
CA CYS A 172 -22.92 -11.12 2.62
C CYS A 172 -22.75 -10.54 4.04
N SER A 173 -22.60 -11.41 5.04
CA SER A 173 -22.30 -10.99 6.41
C SER A 173 -20.95 -10.26 6.43
N GLU A 174 -21.01 -8.94 6.69
CA GLU A 174 -19.92 -7.94 6.62
C GLU A 174 -19.69 -7.30 5.23
N GLN A 175 -20.12 -6.03 5.10
CA GLN A 175 -20.08 -5.20 3.89
C GLN A 175 -18.70 -5.02 3.24
N VAL A 176 -17.61 -5.37 3.93
CA VAL A 176 -16.23 -5.11 3.47
C VAL A 176 -15.53 -6.36 2.91
N GLU A 177 -15.94 -7.57 3.32
CA GLU A 177 -15.53 -8.83 2.66
C GLU A 177 -16.10 -8.92 1.22
N ALA A 178 -17.29 -8.34 0.99
CA ALA A 178 -18.00 -8.40 -0.29
C ALA A 178 -17.24 -7.75 -1.47
N ARG A 179 -16.46 -6.67 -1.25
CA ARG A 179 -15.76 -5.97 -2.34
C ARG A 179 -14.56 -6.76 -2.86
N LEU A 180 -13.77 -7.33 -1.95
CA LEU A 180 -12.62 -8.15 -2.32
C LEU A 180 -13.08 -9.44 -3.00
N LEU A 181 -14.08 -10.09 -2.42
CA LEU A 181 -14.70 -11.27 -3.00
C LEU A 181 -15.19 -11.00 -4.43
N ARG A 182 -15.86 -9.86 -4.65
CA ARG A 182 -16.31 -9.43 -5.98
C ARG A 182 -15.16 -9.19 -6.95
N ALA A 183 -14.07 -8.55 -6.51
CA ALA A 183 -12.89 -8.36 -7.35
C ALA A 183 -12.24 -9.70 -7.72
N MET A 184 -12.17 -10.65 -6.79
CA MET A 184 -11.60 -11.99 -7.06
C MET A 184 -12.52 -12.83 -7.95
N GLN A 185 -13.84 -12.77 -7.77
CA GLN A 185 -14.82 -13.38 -8.69
C GLN A 185 -14.73 -12.77 -10.09
N THR A 186 -14.55 -11.45 -10.18
CA THR A 186 -14.37 -10.75 -11.46
C THR A 186 -13.14 -11.28 -12.19
N HIS A 187 -12.01 -11.43 -11.50
CA HIS A 187 -10.81 -11.99 -12.13
C HIS A 187 -10.96 -13.48 -12.46
N ALA A 188 -11.56 -14.28 -11.58
CA ALA A 188 -11.81 -15.69 -11.86
C ALA A 188 -12.68 -15.90 -13.11
N LEU A 189 -13.70 -15.05 -13.30
CA LEU A 189 -14.49 -15.01 -14.53
C LEU A 189 -13.62 -14.57 -15.72
N GLN A 190 -12.76 -13.57 -15.55
CA GLN A 190 -11.86 -13.12 -16.60
C GLN A 190 -10.93 -14.26 -17.08
N THR A 191 -10.33 -15.01 -16.16
CA THR A 191 -9.50 -16.18 -16.48
C THR A 191 -10.31 -17.28 -17.17
N SER A 192 -11.49 -17.60 -16.65
CA SER A 192 -12.37 -18.64 -17.23
C SER A 192 -12.81 -18.29 -18.66
N LEU A 193 -13.07 -17.00 -18.92
CA LEU A 193 -13.35 -16.51 -20.27
C LEU A 193 -12.12 -16.55 -21.17
N ALA A 194 -10.93 -16.19 -20.68
CA ALA A 194 -9.70 -16.29 -21.46
C ALA A 194 -9.41 -17.75 -21.89
N ASP A 195 -9.54 -18.69 -20.95
CA ASP A 195 -9.39 -20.13 -21.21
C ASP A 195 -10.43 -20.65 -22.20
N LEU A 196 -11.67 -20.16 -22.11
CA LEU A 196 -12.72 -20.46 -23.08
C LEU A 196 -12.35 -19.96 -24.49
N LEU A 197 -11.84 -18.72 -24.59
CA LEU A 197 -11.46 -18.12 -25.87
C LEU A 197 -10.34 -18.91 -26.57
N GLU A 198 -9.33 -19.32 -25.81
CA GLU A 198 -8.23 -20.18 -26.27
C GLU A 198 -8.69 -21.58 -26.65
N ARG A 199 -9.42 -22.27 -25.75
CA ARG A 199 -9.85 -23.66 -25.96
C ARG A 199 -10.71 -23.84 -27.20
N ASN A 200 -11.61 -22.89 -27.44
CA ASN A 200 -12.54 -22.93 -28.58
C ASN A 200 -11.98 -22.18 -29.81
N LYS A 201 -10.75 -21.64 -29.73
CA LYS A 201 -10.05 -20.93 -30.81
C LYS A 201 -10.89 -19.85 -31.47
N TRP A 202 -11.42 -18.94 -30.64
CA TRP A 202 -12.33 -17.86 -31.06
C TRP A 202 -11.71 -16.77 -31.95
N PHE A 203 -10.47 -16.97 -32.38
CA PHE A 203 -9.66 -16.07 -33.19
C PHE A 203 -9.12 -16.74 -34.48
N ASP A 204 -9.49 -17.99 -34.79
CA ASP A 204 -8.99 -18.73 -35.96
C ASP A 204 -9.60 -18.28 -37.31
N ARG A 205 -10.70 -17.52 -37.30
CA ARG A 205 -11.38 -17.06 -38.53
C ARG A 205 -10.81 -15.73 -39.02
N GLU A 206 -10.52 -15.64 -40.31
CA GLU A 206 -10.06 -14.38 -40.93
C GLU A 206 -11.12 -13.26 -40.89
N ASP A 207 -12.41 -13.60 -40.83
CA ASP A 207 -13.50 -12.63 -40.86
C ASP A 207 -14.19 -12.44 -39.49
N PHE A 208 -13.74 -13.12 -38.44
CA PHE A 208 -14.37 -13.06 -37.13
C PHE A 208 -13.36 -13.34 -36.01
N SER A 209 -13.23 -12.42 -35.06
CA SER A 209 -12.40 -12.63 -33.88
C SER A 209 -13.11 -12.15 -32.62
N VAL A 210 -12.92 -12.88 -31.53
CA VAL A 210 -13.29 -12.43 -30.19
C VAL A 210 -12.03 -12.03 -29.44
N VAL A 211 -12.09 -10.90 -28.74
CA VAL A 211 -11.04 -10.42 -27.85
C VAL A 211 -11.64 -10.12 -26.48
N LEU A 212 -11.02 -10.65 -25.42
CA LEU A 212 -11.36 -10.29 -24.04
C LEU A 212 -10.54 -9.06 -23.65
N GLN A 213 -11.14 -8.07 -23.00
CA GLN A 213 -10.41 -6.92 -22.49
C GLN A 213 -9.55 -7.29 -21.27
N ASP A 214 -8.32 -6.78 -21.19
CA ASP A 214 -7.35 -7.13 -20.14
C ASP A 214 -7.70 -6.60 -18.75
N SER A 215 -8.49 -5.53 -18.68
CA SER A 215 -8.91 -4.92 -17.41
C SER A 215 -10.43 -4.75 -17.35
N PRO A 216 -11.09 -5.18 -16.26
CA PRO A 216 -12.52 -4.98 -16.08
C PRO A 216 -12.85 -3.50 -15.90
N LEU A 217 -14.04 -3.10 -16.34
CA LEU A 217 -14.57 -1.75 -16.17
C LEU A 217 -15.27 -1.64 -14.82
N LEU A 218 -14.49 -1.32 -13.79
CA LEU A 218 -14.95 -1.22 -12.40
C LEU A 218 -15.29 0.22 -12.02
N ARG A 219 -16.36 0.40 -11.22
CA ARG A 219 -16.69 1.70 -10.65
C ARG A 219 -15.79 2.01 -9.46
N GLU A 220 -15.23 3.22 -9.43
CA GLU A 220 -14.46 3.69 -8.28
C GLU A 220 -15.44 4.14 -7.18
N THR A 221 -15.38 3.52 -6.01
CA THR A 221 -16.06 4.06 -4.82
C THR A 221 -15.27 5.26 -4.30
N PRO A 222 -15.93 6.35 -3.86
CA PRO A 222 -15.23 7.43 -3.19
C PRO A 222 -14.42 6.87 -2.02
N THR A 223 -13.11 7.12 -2.02
CA THR A 223 -12.32 7.04 -0.81
C THR A 223 -12.81 8.13 0.14
N ASP A 224 -12.93 7.86 1.44
CA ASP A 224 -13.35 8.84 2.48
C ASP A 224 -12.45 10.11 2.57
N SER A 225 -11.48 10.26 1.67
CA SER A 225 -10.55 11.38 1.55
C SER A 225 -10.44 11.97 0.14
N ALA A 226 -11.23 11.52 -0.84
CA ALA A 226 -11.31 12.16 -2.16
C ALA A 226 -12.61 12.94 -2.23
N GLU A 227 -12.49 14.25 -2.52
CA GLU A 227 -13.62 15.09 -2.93
C GLU A 227 -14.49 14.31 -3.93
N SER A 228 -15.81 14.41 -3.78
CA SER A 228 -16.78 13.79 -4.69
C SER A 228 -16.48 14.17 -6.14
N LEU A 229 -15.76 13.29 -6.85
CA LEU A 229 -15.56 13.39 -8.29
C LEU A 229 -16.95 13.44 -8.96
N SER A 230 -17.15 14.35 -9.91
CA SER A 230 -18.41 14.43 -10.66
C SER A 230 -18.63 13.15 -11.47
N ASP A 231 -19.89 12.73 -11.64
CA ASP A 231 -20.26 11.56 -12.46
C ASP A 231 -19.68 11.64 -13.90
N SER A 232 -19.45 12.86 -14.41
CA SER A 232 -18.82 13.09 -15.71
C SER A 232 -17.37 12.60 -15.76
N HIS A 233 -16.57 12.94 -14.74
CA HIS A 233 -15.15 12.57 -14.69
C HIS A 233 -14.96 11.05 -14.62
N HIS A 234 -15.86 10.35 -13.92
CA HIS A 234 -15.84 8.90 -13.86
C HIS A 234 -16.20 8.25 -15.21
N THR A 235 -17.18 8.82 -15.91
CA THR A 235 -17.57 8.39 -17.26
C THR A 235 -16.42 8.57 -18.27
N ASP A 236 -15.67 9.68 -18.18
CA ASP A 236 -14.51 9.95 -19.04
C ASP A 236 -13.37 8.95 -18.80
N LYS A 237 -13.09 8.61 -17.54
CA LYS A 237 -12.08 7.60 -17.19
C LYS A 237 -12.43 6.22 -17.74
N LEU A 238 -13.69 5.81 -17.61
CA LEU A 238 -14.19 4.53 -18.15
C LEU A 238 -14.16 4.50 -19.69
N LEU A 239 -14.45 5.63 -20.35
CA LEU A 239 -14.29 5.78 -21.79
C LEU A 239 -12.84 5.57 -22.22
N VAL A 240 -11.89 6.28 -21.58
CA VAL A 240 -10.46 6.18 -21.89
C VAL A 240 -9.99 4.73 -21.69
N GLN A 241 -10.39 4.08 -20.60
CA GLN A 241 -10.06 2.68 -20.35
C GLN A 241 -10.64 1.74 -21.42
N THR A 242 -11.91 1.93 -21.79
CA THR A 242 -12.56 1.13 -22.84
C THR A 242 -11.84 1.29 -24.18
N TRP A 243 -11.43 2.52 -24.51
CA TRP A 243 -10.66 2.81 -25.72
C TRP A 243 -9.27 2.19 -25.70
N ILE A 244 -8.53 2.31 -24.59
CA ILE A 244 -7.22 1.66 -24.41
C ILE A 244 -7.33 0.15 -24.64
N ASN A 245 -8.37 -0.48 -24.09
CA ASN A 245 -8.57 -1.92 -24.20
C ASN A 245 -8.92 -2.39 -25.63
N LEU A 246 -9.31 -1.48 -26.53
CA LEU A 246 -9.59 -1.76 -27.95
C LEU A 246 -8.36 -1.59 -28.85
N LEU A 247 -7.29 -0.95 -28.36
CA LEU A 247 -6.07 -0.69 -29.13
C LEU A 247 -4.98 -1.74 -28.82
N GLN A 248 -4.05 -1.91 -29.77
CA GLN A 248 -2.87 -2.73 -29.56
C GLN A 248 -1.96 -2.12 -28.46
N PRO A 249 -1.35 -2.93 -27.57
CA PRO A 249 -0.45 -2.43 -26.54
C PRO A 249 0.79 -1.74 -27.17
N LYS A 250 1.34 -0.70 -26.55
CA LYS A 250 2.57 -0.05 -27.04
C LYS A 250 3.83 -0.85 -26.62
N LEU A 251 4.84 -0.96 -27.50
CA LEU A 251 6.10 -1.66 -27.17
C LEU A 251 6.99 -0.88 -26.21
N ASP A 252 6.96 0.46 -26.30
CA ASP A 252 7.80 1.36 -25.51
C ASP A 252 6.93 2.47 -24.91
N SER A 253 6.67 2.40 -23.59
CA SER A 253 6.53 3.53 -22.65
C SER A 253 5.51 3.24 -21.52
N PRO A 254 5.91 3.39 -20.24
CA PRO A 254 5.00 3.49 -19.09
C PRO A 254 4.46 4.92 -18.84
N THR A 255 4.56 5.84 -19.81
CA THR A 255 4.18 7.24 -19.64
C THR A 255 3.08 7.69 -20.62
N ALA A 256 1.84 7.58 -20.18
CA ALA A 256 0.80 8.54 -20.54
C ALA A 256 0.28 9.18 -19.25
N GLU A 257 0.04 10.49 -19.28
CA GLU A 257 -0.72 11.19 -18.23
C GLU A 257 -2.14 10.59 -18.16
N GLU A 258 -2.70 10.44 -16.95
CA GLU A 258 -3.98 9.76 -16.67
C GLU A 258 -5.22 10.34 -17.38
N THR A 259 -5.06 11.42 -18.15
CA THR A 259 -6.14 12.17 -18.82
C THR A 259 -5.96 12.32 -20.33
N ALA A 260 -4.88 11.81 -20.93
CA ALA A 260 -4.65 11.92 -22.37
C ALA A 260 -5.22 10.71 -23.14
N LEU A 261 -6.04 10.95 -24.16
CA LEU A 261 -6.65 9.91 -24.98
C LEU A 261 -5.60 9.32 -25.95
N PRO A 262 -5.27 8.02 -25.88
CA PRO A 262 -4.21 7.45 -26.70
C PRO A 262 -4.66 7.25 -28.16
N CYS A 263 -3.76 7.54 -29.09
CA CYS A 263 -3.97 7.33 -30.53
C CYS A 263 -3.27 6.04 -31.02
N PRO A 264 -3.83 5.35 -32.03
CA PRO A 264 -3.11 4.30 -32.77
C PRO A 264 -1.82 4.86 -33.36
N SER A 265 -0.73 4.09 -33.33
CA SER A 265 0.56 4.50 -33.91
C SER A 265 0.69 4.02 -35.35
N GLU A 266 1.65 4.58 -36.09
CA GLU A 266 1.98 4.11 -37.44
C GLU A 266 2.41 2.62 -37.46
N ILE A 267 3.07 2.16 -36.39
CA ILE A 267 3.59 0.80 -36.24
C ILE A 267 2.49 -0.18 -35.77
N ARG A 268 1.52 0.29 -34.98
CA ARG A 268 0.40 -0.50 -34.44
C ARG A 268 -0.94 0.23 -34.68
N PRO A 269 -1.40 0.33 -35.95
CA PRO A 269 -2.57 1.13 -36.32
C PRO A 269 -3.90 0.37 -36.19
N PHE A 270 -3.86 -0.91 -35.83
CA PHE A 270 -5.02 -1.81 -35.89
C PHE A 270 -5.77 -1.85 -34.56
N LEU A 271 -7.05 -2.22 -34.63
CA LEU A 271 -7.80 -2.67 -33.46
C LEU A 271 -7.20 -3.98 -32.95
N ARG A 272 -7.27 -4.15 -31.63
CA ARG A 272 -6.71 -5.29 -30.94
C ARG A 272 -7.45 -6.58 -31.28
N THR A 273 -6.72 -7.57 -31.77
CA THR A 273 -7.16 -8.97 -31.88
C THR A 273 -6.19 -9.87 -31.11
N HIS A 274 -6.53 -11.15 -30.97
CA HIS A 274 -5.59 -12.11 -30.39
C HIS A 274 -4.30 -12.17 -31.22
N THR A 275 -4.39 -12.42 -32.53
CA THR A 275 -3.23 -12.60 -33.41
C THR A 275 -2.32 -11.38 -33.50
N ASN A 276 -2.87 -10.17 -33.61
CA ASN A 276 -2.07 -8.96 -33.85
C ASN A 276 -1.54 -8.30 -32.56
N SER A 277 -1.97 -8.79 -31.40
CA SER A 277 -1.60 -8.22 -30.09
C SER A 277 -0.90 -9.20 -29.18
N TYR A 278 -0.94 -10.50 -29.49
CA TYR A 278 -0.19 -11.53 -28.79
C TYR A 278 1.29 -11.49 -29.20
N LEU A 279 2.15 -11.04 -28.28
CA LEU A 279 3.59 -11.29 -28.41
C LEU A 279 3.79 -12.80 -28.25
N LYS A 280 4.33 -13.42 -29.31
CA LYS A 280 4.56 -14.87 -29.39
C LYS A 280 5.59 -15.29 -28.33
N GLU A 281 5.14 -15.65 -27.14
CA GLU A 281 5.96 -16.35 -26.15
C GLU A 281 5.63 -17.84 -26.12
N SER A 282 6.70 -18.63 -26.00
CA SER A 282 6.68 -20.08 -25.86
C SER A 282 5.73 -20.51 -24.76
N HIS A 283 4.69 -21.25 -25.14
CA HIS A 283 3.97 -22.13 -24.23
C HIS A 283 4.94 -23.20 -23.74
N ASP A 284 5.72 -22.88 -22.71
CA ASP A 284 6.39 -23.88 -21.90
C ASP A 284 6.38 -23.43 -20.43
N PHE A 285 5.17 -23.19 -19.92
CA PHE A 285 4.90 -23.19 -18.48
C PHE A 285 4.03 -24.41 -18.15
N SER A 286 4.48 -25.57 -18.62
CA SER A 286 4.14 -26.87 -18.05
C SER A 286 5.41 -27.53 -17.56
N LEU A 287 6.10 -26.87 -16.64
CA LEU A 287 6.89 -27.60 -15.66
C LEU A 287 6.02 -27.74 -14.42
N GLU A 288 5.12 -28.72 -14.47
CA GLU A 288 4.80 -29.54 -13.29
C GLU A 288 6.09 -30.24 -12.85
N VAL A 289 7.06 -29.48 -12.37
CA VAL A 289 7.96 -30.01 -11.37
C VAL A 289 7.18 -29.78 -10.09
N GLU A 290 6.67 -30.86 -9.49
CA GLU A 290 6.32 -30.84 -8.07
C GLU A 290 7.53 -30.24 -7.36
N ALA A 291 7.44 -28.96 -7.02
CA ALA A 291 8.48 -28.32 -6.26
C ALA A 291 8.50 -29.08 -4.95
N ILE A 292 9.57 -29.84 -4.70
CA ILE A 292 9.81 -30.45 -3.40
C ILE A 292 9.90 -29.28 -2.41
N THR A 293 8.80 -28.96 -1.75
CA THR A 293 8.69 -27.90 -0.73
C THR A 293 9.11 -28.40 0.65
N GLY A 294 9.54 -29.66 0.71
CA GLY A 294 10.15 -30.26 1.86
C GLY A 294 11.60 -29.86 2.08
N THR A 295 12.08 -30.14 3.28
CA THR A 295 13.48 -29.97 3.67
C THR A 295 13.95 -31.20 4.42
N ASP A 296 15.18 -31.62 4.19
CA ASP A 296 15.79 -32.67 5.00
C ASP A 296 16.32 -32.08 6.31
N MET A 297 16.29 -32.87 7.39
CA MET A 297 16.82 -32.45 8.68
C MET A 297 18.29 -32.89 8.81
N PRO A 298 19.28 -31.98 8.72
CA PRO A 298 20.70 -32.38 8.71
C PRO A 298 21.29 -32.55 10.12
N CYS A 299 20.53 -32.24 11.18
CA CYS A 299 21.05 -32.25 12.54
C CYS A 299 21.13 -33.67 13.11
N ALA A 300 22.12 -33.89 13.98
CA ALA A 300 22.31 -35.18 14.64
C ALA A 300 21.88 -35.17 16.12
N ASP A 301 21.98 -34.01 16.79
CA ASP A 301 21.58 -33.85 18.19
C ASP A 301 20.22 -33.15 18.28
N PHE A 302 19.23 -33.89 18.77
CA PHE A 302 17.87 -33.43 18.99
C PHE A 302 17.53 -33.29 20.48
N SER A 303 18.51 -33.51 21.36
CA SER A 303 18.26 -33.67 22.79
C SER A 303 17.76 -32.36 23.42
N PRO A 304 16.70 -32.40 24.26
CA PRO A 304 16.32 -31.26 25.08
C PRO A 304 17.40 -30.97 26.13
N SER A 305 17.23 -29.89 26.90
CA SER A 305 18.10 -29.62 28.04
C SER A 305 17.97 -30.71 29.11
N PRO A 306 19.04 -31.03 29.87
CA PRO A 306 18.99 -32.05 30.94
C PRO A 306 17.94 -31.76 32.02
N SER A 307 17.58 -30.50 32.20
CA SER A 307 16.50 -30.04 33.06
C SER A 307 15.77 -28.89 32.36
N VAL A 308 14.50 -28.65 32.72
CA VAL A 308 13.73 -27.51 32.19
C VAL A 308 14.50 -26.21 32.47
N PRO A 309 14.86 -25.42 31.44
CA PRO A 309 15.68 -24.23 31.64
C PRO A 309 14.89 -23.18 32.43
N ARG A 310 15.60 -22.43 33.27
CA ARG A 310 15.04 -21.34 34.07
C ARG A 310 15.17 -19.98 33.38
N SER A 311 16.11 -19.88 32.44
CA SER A 311 16.37 -18.67 31.67
C SER A 311 16.11 -18.91 30.19
N VAL A 312 15.56 -17.90 29.52
CA VAL A 312 15.33 -17.89 28.06
C VAL A 312 16.66 -17.96 27.30
N HIS A 313 17.76 -17.54 27.93
CA HIS A 313 19.10 -17.57 27.36
C HIS A 313 19.71 -18.98 27.31
N GLU A 314 19.11 -19.94 28.01
CA GLU A 314 19.52 -21.36 28.05
C GLU A 314 18.55 -22.25 27.26
N LEU A 315 17.62 -21.65 26.51
CA LEU A 315 16.57 -22.37 25.80
C LEU A 315 17.12 -23.10 24.57
N ARG A 316 17.06 -24.44 24.57
CA ARG A 316 17.35 -25.26 23.38
C ARG A 316 16.09 -25.48 22.56
N PRO A 317 16.19 -25.81 21.25
CA PRO A 317 15.02 -26.13 20.45
C PRO A 317 14.12 -27.22 21.04
N GLY A 318 14.70 -28.26 21.65
CA GLY A 318 13.94 -29.35 22.30
C GLY A 318 13.18 -28.96 23.56
N ASP A 319 13.50 -27.81 24.16
CA ASP A 319 12.81 -27.30 25.35
C ASP A 319 11.51 -26.56 25.01
N VAL A 320 11.36 -26.11 23.75
CA VAL A 320 10.16 -25.43 23.26
C VAL A 320 9.01 -26.43 23.22
N LYS A 321 7.95 -26.15 23.98
CA LYS A 321 6.76 -27.02 24.05
C LYS A 321 5.56 -26.45 23.31
N VAL A 322 5.50 -25.14 23.16
CA VAL A 322 4.36 -24.44 22.57
C VAL A 322 4.86 -23.43 21.54
N VAL A 323 4.28 -23.46 20.36
CA VAL A 323 4.45 -22.44 19.33
C VAL A 323 3.15 -21.64 19.19
N ALA A 324 3.27 -20.35 18.94
CA ALA A 324 2.14 -19.47 18.64
C ALA A 324 2.52 -18.40 17.62
N ALA A 325 1.52 -17.78 17.00
CA ALA A 325 1.75 -16.75 16.01
C ALA A 325 0.68 -15.66 16.04
N MET A 326 1.09 -14.41 15.77
CA MET A 326 0.21 -13.26 15.59
C MET A 326 0.74 -12.37 14.48
N GLY A 327 -0.16 -11.68 13.80
CA GLY A 327 0.17 -10.77 12.73
C GLY A 327 -0.92 -10.65 11.69
N ASP A 328 -0.53 -10.28 10.49
CA ASP A 328 -1.40 -10.28 9.33
C ASP A 328 -1.40 -11.62 8.60
N SER A 329 -2.53 -11.90 7.98
CA SER A 329 -2.63 -12.82 6.87
C SER A 329 -3.13 -12.11 5.63
N LEU A 330 -3.14 -12.82 4.52
CA LEU A 330 -3.34 -12.30 3.20
C LEU A 330 -4.79 -12.45 2.74
N THR A 331 -5.78 -11.82 3.40
CA THR A 331 -7.12 -11.47 2.83
C THR A 331 -8.02 -10.62 3.77
N GLY A 332 -8.27 -9.34 3.43
CA GLY A 332 -9.43 -8.54 3.91
C GLY A 332 -9.26 -7.87 5.29
N ARG A 333 -8.96 -6.57 5.40
CA ARG A 333 -9.83 -5.45 4.97
C ARG A 333 -9.15 -4.42 4.04
N ARG A 334 -7.92 -4.67 3.58
CA ARG A 334 -7.27 -4.14 2.34
C ARG A 334 -5.85 -4.70 2.30
N SER A 335 -5.65 -5.73 1.48
CA SER A 335 -4.59 -6.74 1.61
C SER A 335 -3.18 -6.29 1.20
N SER A 336 -2.17 -6.73 1.95
CA SER A 336 -0.78 -6.91 1.51
C SER A 336 0.14 -7.73 2.40
N ILE A 337 1.16 -8.27 1.73
CA ILE A 337 2.19 -9.28 2.02
C ILE A 337 2.33 -9.66 3.49
N SER A 338 1.65 -10.75 3.88
CA SER A 338 2.00 -11.54 5.07
C SER A 338 1.43 -12.95 5.19
N CYS A 339 2.31 -13.86 5.54
CA CYS A 339 2.18 -15.28 5.28
C CYS A 339 1.59 -16.08 6.44
N GLN A 340 1.20 -15.46 7.55
CA GLN A 340 1.02 -16.19 8.80
C GLN A 340 -0.28 -17.00 8.92
N ALA A 341 -1.38 -16.62 8.26
CA ALA A 341 -2.55 -17.52 8.11
C ALA A 341 -2.56 -18.32 6.80
N GLY A 342 -1.49 -18.26 6.01
CA GLY A 342 -1.29 -19.14 4.86
C GLY A 342 -2.27 -18.95 3.70
N ASN A 343 -2.71 -17.73 3.41
CA ASN A 343 -3.62 -17.53 2.28
C ASN A 343 -2.98 -17.89 0.95
N GLY A 344 -3.72 -18.65 0.16
CA GLY A 344 -3.31 -19.06 -1.18
C GLY A 344 -2.02 -19.86 -1.26
N VAL A 345 -1.50 -20.36 -0.14
CA VAL A 345 -0.22 -21.09 -0.07
C VAL A 345 -0.32 -22.41 -0.84
N GLY A 346 -1.43 -23.12 -0.68
CA GLY A 346 -1.73 -24.37 -1.38
C GLY A 346 -2.50 -24.17 -2.69
N SER A 347 -2.66 -22.93 -3.17
CA SER A 347 -3.49 -22.66 -4.35
C SER A 347 -2.83 -23.11 -5.63
N ASN A 348 -3.63 -23.76 -6.47
CA ASN A 348 -3.24 -24.04 -7.85
C ASN A 348 -2.95 -22.73 -8.59
N PRO A 349 -1.87 -22.62 -9.41
CA PRO A 349 -1.48 -21.42 -10.15
C PRO A 349 -2.60 -20.72 -10.96
N ASN A 350 -3.65 -21.45 -11.33
CA ASN A 350 -4.78 -20.95 -12.11
C ASN A 350 -6.07 -20.73 -11.30
N ASN A 351 -6.06 -20.94 -9.97
CA ASN A 351 -7.24 -20.79 -9.12
C ASN A 351 -7.12 -19.59 -8.17
N LEU A 352 -7.46 -18.40 -8.66
CA LEU A 352 -7.43 -17.19 -7.84
C LEU A 352 -8.41 -17.22 -6.67
N LEU A 353 -9.60 -17.80 -6.81
CA LEU A 353 -10.58 -17.83 -5.72
C LEU A 353 -10.06 -18.59 -4.49
N ASP A 354 -9.23 -19.58 -4.72
CA ASP A 354 -8.60 -20.36 -3.65
C ASP A 354 -7.58 -19.55 -2.84
N VAL A 355 -7.13 -18.39 -3.33
CA VAL A 355 -6.32 -17.44 -2.57
C VAL A 355 -7.07 -16.89 -1.34
N LEU A 356 -8.41 -16.90 -1.37
CA LEU A 356 -9.23 -16.56 -0.21
C LEU A 356 -9.11 -17.58 0.94
N ASN A 357 -8.71 -18.82 0.62
CA ASN A 357 -8.59 -19.88 1.62
C ASN A 357 -7.30 -19.70 2.42
N GLN A 358 -7.45 -19.76 3.74
CA GLN A 358 -6.37 -19.63 4.72
C GLN A 358 -5.79 -21.01 5.04
N TYR A 359 -4.71 -21.42 4.36
CA TYR A 359 -3.99 -22.67 4.59
C TYR A 359 -3.09 -22.57 5.83
N ARG A 360 -3.72 -22.50 7.00
CA ARG A 360 -3.03 -22.31 8.28
C ARG A 360 -2.01 -23.40 8.56
N GLY A 361 -2.26 -24.64 8.13
CA GLY A 361 -1.33 -25.75 8.29
C GLY A 361 -0.06 -25.66 7.43
N LEU A 362 -0.04 -24.83 6.38
CA LEU A 362 1.11 -24.60 5.50
C LEU A 362 1.87 -23.29 5.81
N SER A 363 1.45 -22.54 6.82
CA SER A 363 2.11 -21.28 7.22
C SER A 363 3.55 -21.52 7.69
N TRP A 364 4.52 -20.82 7.08
CA TRP A 364 5.95 -20.93 7.39
C TRP A 364 6.30 -20.83 8.89
N SER A 365 5.59 -20.00 9.65
CA SER A 365 5.93 -19.70 11.05
C SER A 365 5.22 -20.59 12.08
N ILE A 366 4.09 -21.22 11.74
CA ILE A 366 3.20 -21.88 12.72
C ILE A 366 2.37 -23.05 12.15
N GLY A 367 2.44 -23.34 10.86
CA GLY A 367 1.78 -24.47 10.24
C GLY A 367 2.42 -25.80 10.61
N GLY A 368 1.63 -26.86 10.77
CA GLY A 368 2.11 -28.18 11.14
C GLY A 368 1.54 -29.31 10.29
N ASP A 369 1.06 -29.03 9.08
CA ASP A 369 0.63 -30.07 8.14
C ASP A 369 1.83 -30.88 7.62
N HIS A 370 1.59 -32.18 7.41
CA HIS A 370 2.59 -33.14 6.93
C HIS A 370 3.90 -33.15 7.76
N SER A 371 4.93 -33.81 7.23
CA SER A 371 6.28 -33.87 7.81
C SER A 371 7.23 -32.90 7.12
N LEU A 372 8.37 -32.57 7.76
CA LEU A 372 9.39 -31.66 7.20
C LEU A 372 9.84 -32.00 5.77
N PRO A 373 10.05 -33.28 5.37
CA PRO A 373 10.43 -33.62 3.99
C PRO A 373 9.34 -33.39 2.95
N ASN A 374 8.13 -33.01 3.37
CA ASN A 374 7.02 -32.69 2.46
C ASN A 374 6.64 -31.21 2.56
N VAL A 375 6.59 -30.66 3.78
CA VAL A 375 6.19 -29.27 4.04
C VAL A 375 7.12 -28.65 5.07
N THR A 376 7.84 -27.62 4.64
CA THR A 376 8.78 -26.91 5.49
C THR A 376 8.12 -25.76 6.25
N THR A 377 8.00 -25.91 7.56
CA THR A 377 7.53 -24.88 8.49
C THR A 377 8.36 -24.91 9.77
N LEU A 378 8.36 -23.82 10.53
CA LEU A 378 9.03 -23.77 11.83
C LEU A 378 8.57 -24.88 12.79
N PRO A 379 7.25 -25.18 12.96
CA PRO A 379 6.83 -26.31 13.76
C PRO A 379 7.31 -27.67 13.23
N ASN A 380 7.32 -27.88 11.92
CA ASN A 380 7.80 -29.14 11.34
C ASN A 380 9.31 -29.36 11.58
N ILE A 381 10.09 -28.28 11.65
CA ILE A 381 11.50 -28.33 12.09
C ILE A 381 11.57 -28.66 13.60
N LEU A 382 10.81 -27.93 14.43
CA LEU A 382 10.82 -28.11 15.89
C LEU A 382 10.33 -29.50 16.35
N LYS A 383 9.43 -30.15 15.60
CA LYS A 383 8.95 -31.51 15.91
C LYS A 383 10.07 -32.56 15.91
N TYR A 384 11.18 -32.34 15.21
CA TYR A 384 12.36 -33.22 15.30
C TYR A 384 13.04 -33.12 16.67
N PHE A 385 13.05 -31.94 17.28
CA PHE A 385 13.62 -31.72 18.62
C PHE A 385 12.64 -32.05 19.74
N ASN A 386 11.35 -31.80 19.51
CA ASN A 386 10.28 -32.12 20.45
C ASN A 386 9.02 -32.62 19.71
N PRO A 387 8.83 -33.94 19.60
CA PRO A 387 7.64 -34.53 18.97
C PRO A 387 6.32 -34.16 19.68
N GLY A 388 6.39 -33.75 20.96
CA GLY A 388 5.24 -33.33 21.77
C GLY A 388 4.86 -31.85 21.63
N LEU A 389 5.38 -31.13 20.62
CA LEU A 389 5.10 -29.72 20.36
C LEU A 389 3.59 -29.45 20.23
N LYS A 390 3.12 -28.33 20.76
CA LYS A 390 1.71 -27.90 20.75
C LYS A 390 1.54 -26.51 20.16
N GLY A 391 0.29 -26.15 19.81
CA GLY A 391 -0.09 -24.80 19.40
C GLY A 391 0.01 -24.50 17.90
N PHE A 392 0.63 -25.40 17.11
CA PHE A 392 0.69 -25.27 15.66
C PHE A 392 -0.68 -25.43 15.01
N SER A 393 -0.89 -24.75 13.88
CA SER A 393 -2.12 -24.85 13.10
C SER A 393 -2.07 -25.99 12.09
N VAL A 394 -3.23 -26.51 11.70
CA VAL A 394 -3.37 -27.60 10.71
C VAL A 394 -4.50 -27.30 9.74
N GLY A 395 -4.42 -27.79 8.50
CA GLY A 395 -5.46 -27.63 7.48
C GLY A 395 -5.80 -26.17 7.16
N THR A 396 -7.06 -25.94 6.78
CA THR A 396 -7.60 -24.62 6.39
C THR A 396 -8.59 -24.09 7.43
N GLY A 397 -8.69 -22.76 7.57
CA GLY A 397 -9.68 -22.13 8.46
C GLY A 397 -9.39 -20.68 8.82
N ARG A 398 -10.32 -20.01 9.50
CA ARG A 398 -10.14 -18.65 10.07
C ARG A 398 -9.47 -18.72 11.46
N GLU A 399 -9.10 -17.59 12.05
CA GLU A 399 -8.41 -17.53 13.35
C GLU A 399 -9.27 -18.05 14.51
N THR A 400 -10.59 -18.03 14.29
CA THR A 400 -11.59 -18.57 15.20
C THR A 400 -11.73 -20.08 15.10
N SER A 401 -11.37 -20.69 13.96
CA SER A 401 -11.53 -22.12 13.70
C SER A 401 -10.65 -22.98 14.63
N PRO A 402 -11.09 -24.19 15.00
CA PRO A 402 -10.27 -25.12 15.81
C PRO A 402 -8.90 -25.42 15.19
N GLN A 403 -8.84 -25.53 13.86
CA GLN A 403 -7.65 -25.72 13.02
C GLN A 403 -6.56 -24.67 13.25
N ALA A 404 -6.94 -23.45 13.65
CA ALA A 404 -6.00 -22.37 13.89
C ALA A 404 -5.15 -22.59 15.15
N SER A 405 -5.62 -23.38 16.12
CA SER A 405 -4.95 -23.54 17.43
C SER A 405 -4.50 -22.19 18.02
N LEU A 406 -3.18 -21.93 18.12
CA LEU A 406 -2.60 -20.67 18.61
C LEU A 406 -2.09 -19.73 17.49
N ASN A 407 -2.43 -20.01 16.23
CA ASN A 407 -2.25 -19.06 15.15
C ASN A 407 -3.39 -18.04 15.18
N GLN A 408 -3.12 -16.87 15.75
CA GLN A 408 -4.07 -15.74 15.84
C GLN A 408 -3.78 -14.65 14.82
N ALA A 409 -3.00 -14.95 13.77
CA ALA A 409 -2.87 -14.05 12.64
C ALA A 409 -4.22 -13.91 11.92
N VAL A 410 -4.56 -12.66 11.61
CA VAL A 410 -5.84 -12.28 10.98
C VAL A 410 -5.57 -11.70 9.62
N ALA A 411 -6.35 -12.17 8.66
CA ALA A 411 -6.28 -11.76 7.28
C ALA A 411 -6.55 -10.25 7.12
N GLY A 412 -5.73 -9.56 6.32
CA GLY A 412 -5.76 -8.11 6.08
C GLY A 412 -5.62 -7.22 7.33
N ALA A 413 -5.07 -7.76 8.43
CA ALA A 413 -4.87 -7.01 9.66
C ALA A 413 -3.75 -5.98 9.53
N THR A 414 -3.91 -4.84 10.21
CA THR A 414 -2.84 -3.85 10.38
C THR A 414 -2.31 -3.92 11.81
N SER A 415 -1.23 -3.19 12.11
CA SER A 415 -0.64 -3.11 13.46
C SER A 415 -1.66 -2.84 14.56
N GLN A 416 -2.70 -2.05 14.28
CA GLN A 416 -3.80 -1.75 15.21
C GLN A 416 -4.55 -3.01 15.72
N SER A 417 -4.58 -4.08 14.92
CA SER A 417 -5.32 -5.30 15.25
C SER A 417 -4.55 -6.22 16.21
N LEU A 418 -3.24 -6.01 16.38
CA LEU A 418 -2.41 -6.86 17.24
C LEU A 418 -2.91 -6.92 18.69
N GLN A 419 -3.47 -5.82 19.20
CA GLN A 419 -4.07 -5.78 20.54
C GLN A 419 -5.22 -6.78 20.72
N LYS A 420 -6.05 -6.97 19.71
CA LYS A 420 -7.12 -7.98 19.75
C LYS A 420 -6.55 -9.39 19.64
N GLN A 421 -5.57 -9.59 18.74
CA GLN A 421 -4.94 -10.89 18.52
C GLN A 421 -4.21 -11.41 19.76
N VAL A 422 -3.47 -10.54 20.47
CA VAL A 422 -2.70 -10.94 21.65
C VAL A 422 -3.58 -11.33 22.83
N ARG A 423 -4.70 -10.63 23.04
CA ARG A 423 -5.68 -11.01 24.06
C ARG A 423 -6.31 -12.36 23.73
N ALA A 424 -6.75 -12.55 22.49
CA ALA A 424 -7.31 -13.82 22.05
C ALA A 424 -6.29 -14.98 22.15
N LEU A 425 -5.01 -14.72 21.82
CA LEU A 425 -3.94 -15.70 21.96
C LEU A 425 -3.74 -16.13 23.42
N VAL A 426 -3.62 -15.16 24.33
CA VAL A 426 -3.41 -15.42 25.76
C VAL A 426 -4.62 -16.14 26.36
N GLU A 427 -5.84 -15.75 26.01
CA GLU A 427 -7.07 -16.43 26.45
C GLU A 427 -7.11 -17.88 25.96
N ARG A 428 -6.81 -18.14 24.68
CA ARG A 428 -6.72 -19.50 24.13
C ARG A 428 -5.67 -20.33 24.83
N MET A 429 -4.50 -19.75 25.11
CA MET A 429 -3.41 -20.45 25.79
C MET A 429 -3.78 -20.77 27.25
N LYS A 430 -4.49 -19.88 27.95
CA LYS A 430 -5.00 -20.12 29.32
C LYS A 430 -6.10 -21.19 29.36
N ASN A 431 -6.90 -21.30 28.30
CA ASN A 431 -8.04 -22.23 28.23
C ASN A 431 -7.69 -23.61 27.66
N ASP A 432 -6.51 -23.78 27.04
CA ASP A 432 -6.07 -25.07 26.51
C ASP A 432 -5.44 -25.91 27.63
N SER A 433 -6.18 -26.92 28.11
CA SER A 433 -5.72 -27.85 29.16
C SER A 433 -4.43 -28.60 28.83
N ARG A 434 -4.01 -28.64 27.56
CA ARG A 434 -2.75 -29.25 27.15
C ARG A 434 -1.55 -28.34 27.40
N ILE A 435 -1.75 -27.05 27.68
CA ILE A 435 -0.68 -26.07 27.85
C ILE A 435 -0.61 -25.65 29.31
N ASN A 436 0.56 -25.84 29.93
CA ASN A 436 0.84 -25.22 31.20
C ASN A 436 1.44 -23.83 30.96
N ILE A 437 0.60 -22.79 30.98
CA ILE A 437 1.03 -21.42 30.67
C ILE A 437 2.12 -20.89 31.60
N THR A 438 2.29 -21.43 32.82
CA THR A 438 3.37 -20.99 33.72
C THR A 438 4.67 -21.75 33.49
N GLU A 439 4.59 -23.06 33.21
CA GLU A 439 5.76 -23.94 33.18
C GLU A 439 6.29 -24.27 31.79
N ASP A 440 5.44 -24.26 30.76
CA ASP A 440 5.86 -24.60 29.40
C ASP A 440 6.57 -23.41 28.75
N TRP A 441 7.66 -23.69 28.01
CA TRP A 441 8.36 -22.70 27.19
C TRP A 441 7.61 -22.47 25.88
N LYS A 442 7.38 -21.19 25.56
CA LYS A 442 6.64 -20.71 24.39
C LYS A 442 7.61 -20.05 23.43
N LEU A 443 7.42 -20.32 22.14
CA LEU A 443 7.99 -19.56 21.05
C LEU A 443 6.86 -18.86 20.29
N ILE A 444 6.82 -17.53 20.35
CA ILE A 444 5.75 -16.73 19.73
C ILE A 444 6.33 -15.93 18.57
N THR A 445 5.81 -16.13 17.36
CA THR A 445 6.22 -15.34 16.18
C THR A 445 5.26 -14.19 15.93
N VAL A 446 5.79 -12.97 15.79
CA VAL A 446 5.05 -11.75 15.48
C VAL A 446 5.59 -11.18 14.17
N PHE A 447 4.72 -11.03 13.17
CA PHE A 447 5.06 -10.44 11.87
C PHE A 447 3.85 -9.64 11.34
N ILE A 448 4.00 -8.33 11.22
CA ILE A 448 2.92 -7.39 10.88
C ILE A 448 3.50 -6.20 10.11
N GLY A 449 2.66 -5.50 9.32
CA GLY A 449 3.00 -4.19 8.77
C GLY A 449 2.90 -4.09 7.25
N GLY A 450 2.67 -5.21 6.56
CA GLY A 450 2.42 -5.22 5.12
C GLY A 450 1.20 -4.39 4.76
N ASN A 451 0.09 -4.62 5.47
CA ASN A 451 -1.16 -3.89 5.26
C ASN A 451 -1.07 -2.41 5.67
N ASP A 452 -0.30 -2.07 6.71
CA ASP A 452 -0.08 -0.67 7.11
C ASP A 452 0.55 0.14 5.98
N MET A 453 1.55 -0.42 5.28
CA MET A 453 2.19 0.23 4.13
C MET A 453 1.25 0.36 2.93
N CYS A 454 0.39 -0.62 2.73
CA CYS A 454 -0.53 -0.66 1.59
C CYS A 454 -1.75 0.24 1.71
N ASP A 455 -2.00 0.73 2.92
CA ASP A 455 -2.99 1.76 3.20
C ASP A 455 -2.37 3.11 3.58
N PHE A 456 -1.03 3.23 3.67
CA PHE A 456 -0.38 4.46 4.14
C PHE A 456 -0.78 5.71 3.34
N CYS A 457 -0.82 5.60 2.01
CA CYS A 457 -1.26 6.70 1.13
C CYS A 457 -2.73 7.09 1.31
N LYS A 458 -3.56 6.24 1.94
CA LYS A 458 -4.95 6.55 2.28
C LYS A 458 -5.07 7.31 3.60
N ASN A 459 -4.19 7.04 4.57
CA ASN A 459 -4.16 7.74 5.85
C ASN A 459 -2.76 7.69 6.49
N SER A 460 -1.92 8.66 6.15
CA SER A 460 -0.53 8.72 6.60
C SER A 460 -0.37 8.90 8.11
N LEU A 461 -1.39 9.42 8.80
CA LEU A 461 -1.38 9.56 10.26
C LEU A 461 -1.63 8.21 10.95
N LYS A 462 -2.66 7.48 10.51
CA LYS A 462 -3.03 6.17 11.05
C LYS A 462 -1.93 5.13 10.86
N TYR A 463 -1.28 5.15 9.70
CA TYR A 463 -0.20 4.21 9.36
C TYR A 463 1.19 4.87 9.50
N SER A 464 1.30 5.89 10.34
CA SER A 464 2.60 6.51 10.64
C SER A 464 3.52 5.55 11.41
N VAL A 465 4.85 5.76 11.30
CA VAL A 465 5.87 5.02 12.06
C VAL A 465 5.57 5.02 13.56
N LYS A 466 5.16 6.17 14.10
CA LYS A 466 4.80 6.32 15.51
C LYS A 466 3.64 5.40 15.89
N THR A 467 2.56 5.39 15.10
CA THR A 467 1.38 4.57 15.40
C THR A 467 1.68 3.09 15.27
N TYR A 468 2.41 2.69 14.22
CA TYR A 468 2.87 1.33 14.02
C TYR A 468 3.66 0.81 15.23
N ILE A 469 4.67 1.57 15.68
CA ILE A 469 5.51 1.17 16.81
C ILE A 469 4.77 1.19 18.14
N THR A 470 3.87 2.15 18.38
CA THR A 470 3.02 2.13 19.58
C THR A 470 2.20 0.84 19.65
N ASN A 471 1.56 0.45 18.55
CA ASN A 471 0.74 -0.78 18.51
C ASN A 471 1.57 -2.05 18.79
N VAL A 472 2.77 -2.13 18.20
CA VAL A 472 3.71 -3.25 18.44
C VAL A 472 4.20 -3.25 19.89
N MET A 473 4.62 -2.09 20.40
CA MET A 473 5.08 -1.93 21.79
C MET A 473 4.02 -2.37 22.79
N GLU A 474 2.78 -1.86 22.68
CA GLU A 474 1.69 -2.23 23.57
C GLU A 474 1.37 -3.74 23.51
N THR A 475 1.58 -4.37 22.36
CA THR A 475 1.35 -5.82 22.17
C THR A 475 2.42 -6.63 22.89
N LEU A 476 3.69 -6.26 22.72
CA LEU A 476 4.82 -6.90 23.38
C LEU A 476 4.80 -6.66 24.90
N ASP A 477 4.38 -5.47 25.34
CA ASP A 477 4.18 -5.15 26.76
C ASP A 477 3.14 -6.07 27.40
N TYR A 478 2.05 -6.36 26.69
CA TYR A 478 1.02 -7.29 27.15
C TYR A 478 1.56 -8.73 27.25
N LEU A 479 2.30 -9.21 26.25
CA LEU A 479 2.96 -10.53 26.32
C LEU A 479 3.95 -10.61 27.49
N HIS A 480 4.81 -9.59 27.64
CA HIS A 480 5.78 -9.50 28.72
C HIS A 480 5.08 -9.50 30.09
N LYS A 481 3.89 -8.92 30.21
CA LYS A 481 3.12 -8.96 31.45
C LYS A 481 2.46 -10.32 31.71
N GLU A 482 1.82 -10.90 30.70
CA GLU A 482 0.85 -12.00 30.89
C GLU A 482 1.42 -13.41 30.64
N VAL A 483 2.53 -13.52 29.90
CA VAL A 483 3.04 -14.81 29.42
C VAL A 483 4.48 -15.04 29.93
N PRO A 484 4.68 -15.85 30.99
CA PRO A 484 6.03 -16.20 31.46
C PRO A 484 6.70 -17.19 30.50
N ARG A 485 7.98 -17.52 30.70
CA ARG A 485 8.74 -18.52 29.92
C ARG A 485 8.52 -18.43 28.40
N THR A 486 8.86 -17.30 27.81
CA THR A 486 8.55 -17.00 26.41
C THR A 486 9.72 -16.36 25.68
N LEU A 487 10.05 -16.92 24.51
CA LEU A 487 10.88 -16.26 23.51
C LEU A 487 9.97 -15.72 22.40
N VAL A 488 10.03 -14.42 22.13
CA VAL A 488 9.26 -13.80 21.03
C VAL A 488 10.18 -13.58 19.84
N ASN A 489 9.84 -14.18 18.69
CA ASN A 489 10.41 -13.84 17.39
C ASN A 489 9.67 -12.65 16.81
N LEU A 490 10.27 -11.47 16.82
CA LEU A 490 9.71 -10.26 16.20
C LEU A 490 10.33 -10.08 14.81
N VAL A 491 9.60 -10.44 13.77
CA VAL A 491 10.11 -10.43 12.39
C VAL A 491 9.92 -9.04 11.79
N GLU A 492 10.96 -8.49 11.18
CA GLU A 492 10.89 -7.17 10.57
C GLU A 492 9.91 -7.14 9.38
N PRO A 493 9.17 -6.03 9.17
CA PRO A 493 8.39 -5.83 7.97
C PRO A 493 9.25 -5.99 6.73
N LEU A 494 8.72 -6.73 5.76
CA LEU A 494 9.41 -7.04 4.52
C LEU A 494 9.64 -5.77 3.69
N HIS A 495 10.84 -5.62 3.10
CA HIS A 495 11.09 -4.58 2.10
C HIS A 495 10.20 -4.81 0.88
N ILE A 496 9.12 -4.04 0.81
CA ILE A 496 7.95 -4.34 -0.04
C ILE A 496 8.08 -3.87 -1.48
N ALA A 497 8.90 -2.84 -1.73
CA ALA A 497 9.01 -2.21 -3.04
C ALA A 497 9.51 -3.15 -4.16
N PRO A 498 10.48 -4.06 -3.95
CA PRO A 498 10.93 -4.98 -4.99
C PRO A 498 9.81 -5.88 -5.55
N LEU A 499 8.79 -6.22 -4.75
CA LEU A 499 7.70 -7.08 -5.22
C LEU A 499 6.86 -6.44 -6.34
N ARG A 500 7.01 -5.13 -6.58
CA ARG A 500 6.42 -4.43 -7.74
C ARG A 500 6.92 -4.98 -9.07
N GLU A 501 8.12 -5.58 -9.12
CA GLU A 501 8.68 -6.17 -10.36
C GLU A 501 7.71 -7.18 -11.01
N MET A 502 6.95 -7.95 -10.21
CA MET A 502 5.92 -8.88 -10.71
C MET A 502 4.80 -8.20 -11.52
N HIS A 503 4.56 -6.91 -11.26
CA HIS A 503 3.46 -6.14 -11.82
C HIS A 503 3.90 -5.14 -12.89
N LEU A 504 5.21 -5.03 -13.14
CA LEU A 504 5.79 -4.17 -14.18
C LEU A 504 5.99 -4.90 -15.51
N ASP A 505 6.05 -6.24 -15.51
CA ASP A 505 6.18 -7.05 -16.72
C ASP A 505 4.81 -7.63 -17.16
N PRO A 506 4.20 -7.14 -18.25
CA PRO A 506 2.92 -7.63 -18.73
C PRO A 506 2.93 -9.10 -19.18
N SER A 507 4.10 -9.66 -19.52
CA SER A 507 4.23 -11.07 -19.97
C SER A 507 3.87 -12.07 -18.88
N LEU A 508 4.02 -11.68 -17.60
CA LEU A 508 3.72 -12.53 -16.44
C LEU A 508 2.21 -12.76 -16.23
N LYS A 509 1.35 -11.99 -16.93
CA LYS A 509 -0.13 -12.03 -16.84
C LYS A 509 -0.64 -11.90 -15.39
N CYS A 510 0.06 -11.14 -14.57
CA CYS A 510 -0.34 -10.88 -13.19
C CYS A 510 -1.57 -9.96 -13.14
N PRO A 511 -2.54 -10.21 -12.24
CA PRO A 511 -3.74 -9.39 -12.13
C PRO A 511 -3.45 -8.05 -11.44
N THR A 512 -2.63 -7.19 -12.07
CA THR A 512 -2.18 -5.91 -11.49
C THR A 512 -3.34 -5.00 -11.08
N TRP A 513 -4.45 -5.02 -11.83
CA TRP A 513 -5.65 -4.26 -11.47
C TRP A 513 -6.26 -4.72 -10.12
N LEU A 514 -6.20 -6.02 -9.81
CA LEU A 514 -6.67 -6.56 -8.54
C LEU A 514 -5.74 -6.13 -7.42
N VAL A 515 -4.43 -6.24 -7.62
CA VAL A 515 -3.45 -5.85 -6.60
C VAL A 515 -3.46 -4.33 -6.38
N ASN A 516 -3.80 -3.51 -7.38
CA ASN A 516 -4.06 -2.08 -7.21
C ASN A 516 -5.21 -1.80 -6.22
N ILE A 517 -6.22 -2.66 -6.15
CA ILE A 517 -7.31 -2.53 -5.15
C ILE A 517 -6.81 -2.94 -3.76
N LEU A 518 -5.96 -3.96 -3.70
CA LEU A 518 -5.43 -4.53 -2.47
C LEU A 518 -4.40 -3.60 -1.81
N CYS A 519 -3.36 -3.25 -2.55
CA CYS A 519 -2.22 -2.48 -2.10
C CYS A 519 -1.85 -1.36 -3.10
N PRO A 520 -2.70 -0.34 -3.22
CA PRO A 520 -2.47 0.77 -4.14
C PRO A 520 -1.18 1.53 -3.82
N CYS A 521 -0.83 1.68 -2.53
CA CYS A 521 0.32 2.49 -2.12
C CYS A 521 1.67 1.87 -2.49
N VAL A 522 1.70 0.58 -2.87
CA VAL A 522 2.92 -0.08 -3.36
C VAL A 522 2.90 -0.18 -4.88
N ILE A 523 1.78 -0.58 -5.50
CA ILE A 523 1.76 -0.84 -6.95
C ILE A 523 1.60 0.44 -7.79
N LEU A 524 0.76 1.40 -7.38
CA LEU A 524 0.47 2.59 -8.19
C LEU A 524 1.62 3.60 -8.34
N PRO A 525 2.51 3.82 -7.35
CA PRO A 525 3.61 4.75 -7.51
C PRO A 525 4.46 4.42 -8.75
N LYS A 526 4.73 5.43 -9.59
CA LYS A 526 5.64 5.30 -10.74
C LYS A 526 7.09 5.16 -10.27
N GLU A 527 7.92 4.56 -11.12
CA GLU A 527 9.37 4.56 -10.90
C GLU A 527 9.91 5.98 -10.72
N ASN A 528 10.86 6.14 -9.79
CA ASN A 528 11.48 7.42 -9.43
C ASN A 528 10.49 8.51 -8.98
N SER A 529 9.31 8.15 -8.49
CA SER A 529 8.34 9.11 -7.94
C SER A 529 8.57 9.38 -6.46
N ALA A 530 8.24 10.59 -6.02
CA ALA A 530 8.26 10.96 -4.60
C ALA A 530 7.36 10.04 -3.74
N ALA A 531 6.28 9.51 -4.30
CA ALA A 531 5.42 8.55 -3.61
C ALA A 531 6.14 7.21 -3.34
N LEU A 532 6.94 6.72 -4.29
CA LEU A 532 7.75 5.51 -4.12
C LEU A 532 8.90 5.74 -3.12
N GLU A 533 9.53 6.91 -3.15
CA GLU A 533 10.55 7.29 -2.16
C GLU A 533 9.97 7.34 -0.73
N GLN A 534 8.78 7.93 -0.57
CA GLN A 534 8.07 7.97 0.71
C GLN A 534 7.72 6.56 1.23
N LEU A 535 7.28 5.66 0.35
CA LEU A 535 7.02 4.26 0.70
C LEU A 535 8.30 3.56 1.19
N ASN A 536 9.42 3.70 0.47
CA ASN A 536 10.70 3.12 0.85
C ASN A 536 11.19 3.68 2.20
N ALA A 537 11.08 4.99 2.39
CA ALA A 537 11.43 5.64 3.67
C ALA A 537 10.53 5.14 4.81
N LEU A 538 9.22 5.01 4.59
CA LEU A 538 8.29 4.46 5.58
C LEU A 538 8.66 3.04 6.00
N ASN A 539 8.86 2.15 5.02
CA ASN A 539 9.24 0.76 5.26
C ASN A 539 10.54 0.67 6.06
N ARG A 540 11.56 1.44 5.66
CA ARG A 540 12.84 1.48 6.38
C ARG A 540 12.69 2.02 7.81
N ASN A 541 11.87 3.05 8.00
CA ASN A 541 11.62 3.61 9.32
C ASN A 541 10.85 2.67 10.24
N TYR A 542 9.95 1.82 9.72
CA TYR A 542 9.33 0.75 10.51
C TYR A 542 10.37 -0.26 11.01
N GLN A 543 11.27 -0.71 10.14
CA GLN A 543 12.35 -1.64 10.48
C GLN A 543 13.27 -1.04 11.55
N ILE A 544 13.75 0.20 11.34
CA ILE A 544 14.61 0.91 12.29
C ILE A 544 13.94 1.06 13.64
N ALA A 545 12.70 1.54 13.68
CA ALA A 545 12.04 1.84 14.94
C ALA A 545 11.65 0.57 15.72
N LEU A 546 11.38 -0.54 15.03
CA LEU A 546 11.17 -1.85 15.65
C LEU A 546 12.47 -2.36 16.28
N HIS A 547 13.59 -2.22 15.58
CA HIS A 547 14.91 -2.56 16.12
C HIS A 547 15.24 -1.74 17.37
N GLN A 548 15.05 -0.42 17.31
CA GLN A 548 15.26 0.49 18.44
C GLN A 548 14.39 0.17 19.65
N LEU A 549 13.14 -0.25 19.43
CA LEU A 549 12.25 -0.67 20.50
C LEU A 549 12.83 -1.86 21.28
N VAL A 550 13.33 -2.89 20.59
CA VAL A 550 13.93 -4.07 21.25
C VAL A 550 15.28 -3.73 21.85
N GLU A 551 16.14 -3.00 21.14
CA GLU A 551 17.47 -2.59 21.62
C GLU A 551 17.43 -1.67 22.85
N SER A 552 16.29 -1.07 23.16
CA SER A 552 16.11 -0.33 24.42
C SER A 552 16.26 -1.21 25.68
N GLY A 553 16.28 -2.54 25.53
CA GLY A 553 16.35 -3.51 26.63
C GLY A 553 15.03 -3.66 27.40
N ARG A 554 13.94 -3.04 26.91
CA ARG A 554 12.61 -3.01 27.57
C ARG A 554 12.06 -4.39 27.95
N TYR A 555 12.38 -5.42 27.17
CA TYR A 555 11.83 -6.77 27.32
C TYR A 555 12.77 -7.77 27.99
N ASP A 556 13.99 -7.36 28.32
CA ASP A 556 15.02 -8.22 28.94
C ASP A 556 15.15 -7.94 30.44
N THR A 557 14.02 -7.61 31.08
CA THR A 557 13.96 -7.32 32.53
C THR A 557 13.73 -8.56 33.39
N ARG A 558 13.46 -9.71 32.77
CA ARG A 558 13.21 -11.00 33.43
C ARG A 558 14.04 -12.09 32.76
N GLN A 559 14.43 -13.10 33.53
CA GLN A 559 15.18 -14.24 33.00
C GLN A 559 14.34 -15.15 32.11
N ASP A 560 13.03 -15.15 32.27
CA ASP A 560 12.13 -16.08 31.58
C ASP A 560 11.46 -15.48 30.34
N PHE A 561 11.85 -14.28 29.90
CA PHE A 561 11.24 -13.61 28.76
C PHE A 561 12.27 -12.81 27.98
N SER A 562 12.21 -12.89 26.64
CA SER A 562 13.01 -12.01 25.77
C SER A 562 12.31 -11.84 24.41
N VAL A 563 12.54 -10.71 23.76
CA VAL A 563 12.11 -10.43 22.39
C VAL A 563 13.34 -10.35 21.50
N VAL A 564 13.37 -11.10 20.41
CA VAL A 564 14.49 -11.11 19.47
C VAL A 564 13.98 -10.70 18.09
N VAL A 565 14.61 -9.66 17.52
CA VAL A 565 14.33 -9.22 16.16
C VAL A 565 14.92 -10.21 15.16
N GLN A 566 14.13 -10.59 14.16
CA GLN A 566 14.55 -11.45 13.05
C GLN A 566 14.55 -10.62 11.74
N PRO A 567 15.70 -10.04 11.33
CA PRO A 567 15.76 -9.03 10.27
C PRO A 567 15.93 -9.59 8.85
N PHE A 568 15.75 -10.89 8.62
CA PHE A 568 16.04 -11.50 7.32
C PHE A 568 15.21 -10.95 6.15
N PHE A 569 14.12 -10.20 6.40
CA PHE A 569 13.37 -9.47 5.36
C PHE A 569 13.73 -8.00 5.19
N ARG A 570 14.78 -7.53 5.86
CA ARG A 570 15.22 -6.13 5.78
C ARG A 570 15.56 -5.73 4.34
N GLU A 571 16.13 -6.66 3.60
CA GLU A 571 16.38 -6.57 2.16
C GLU A 571 15.81 -7.80 1.45
N ILE A 572 15.20 -7.61 0.28
CA ILE A 572 14.60 -8.68 -0.52
C ILE A 572 15.23 -8.75 -1.90
N VAL A 573 15.52 -9.96 -2.37
CA VAL A 573 15.81 -10.24 -3.78
C VAL A 573 14.63 -11.01 -4.36
N VAL A 574 14.00 -10.42 -5.38
CA VAL A 574 12.92 -11.09 -6.13
C VAL A 574 13.52 -12.26 -6.90
N PRO A 575 12.95 -13.48 -6.81
CA PRO A 575 13.43 -14.63 -7.55
C PRO A 575 13.25 -14.40 -9.05
N LYS A 576 14.25 -14.78 -9.85
CA LYS A 576 14.25 -14.60 -11.31
C LYS A 576 14.50 -15.92 -12.03
N LEU A 577 13.86 -16.09 -13.18
CA LEU A 577 14.09 -17.17 -14.13
C LEU A 577 15.42 -16.94 -14.88
N ALA A 578 15.86 -17.95 -15.63
CA ALA A 578 17.09 -17.88 -16.43
C ALA A 578 17.05 -16.78 -17.50
N ASP A 579 15.86 -16.39 -17.97
CA ASP A 579 15.64 -15.29 -18.92
C ASP A 579 15.64 -13.90 -18.25
N GLY A 580 15.79 -13.83 -16.92
CA GLY A 580 15.82 -12.59 -16.14
C GLY A 580 14.46 -12.09 -15.68
N ARG A 581 13.35 -12.71 -16.08
CA ARG A 581 12.01 -12.32 -15.61
C ARG A 581 11.75 -12.82 -14.19
N PRO A 582 10.91 -12.14 -13.40
CA PRO A 582 10.48 -12.63 -12.10
C PRO A 582 9.85 -14.03 -12.15
N ASP A 583 10.25 -14.92 -11.24
CA ASP A 583 9.73 -16.29 -11.16
C ASP A 583 8.38 -16.32 -10.42
N ARG A 584 7.30 -16.44 -11.20
CA ARG A 584 5.92 -16.49 -10.69
C ARG A 584 5.67 -17.71 -9.78
N SER A 585 6.46 -18.78 -9.84
CA SER A 585 6.26 -19.98 -9.00
C SER A 585 6.49 -19.74 -7.51
N PHE A 586 7.08 -18.59 -7.12
CA PHE A 586 7.19 -18.17 -5.73
C PHE A 586 5.95 -17.44 -5.21
N PHE A 587 5.00 -17.09 -6.08
CA PHE A 587 3.79 -16.37 -5.75
C PHE A 587 2.54 -17.23 -5.98
N SER A 588 1.47 -16.93 -5.25
CA SER A 588 0.13 -17.45 -5.50
C SER A 588 -0.44 -16.86 -6.80
N PRO A 589 -1.62 -17.32 -7.27
CA PRO A 589 -2.21 -16.87 -8.55
C PRO A 589 -2.42 -15.37 -8.71
N ASP A 590 -2.47 -14.61 -7.61
CA ASP A 590 -2.60 -13.14 -7.63
C ASP A 590 -1.27 -12.39 -7.87
N CYS A 591 -0.15 -13.11 -7.99
CA CYS A 591 1.21 -12.58 -8.07
C CYS A 591 1.63 -11.69 -6.88
N PHE A 592 1.01 -11.89 -5.72
CA PHE A 592 1.18 -10.99 -4.60
C PHE A 592 1.32 -11.75 -3.28
N HIS A 593 0.48 -12.74 -3.06
CA HIS A 593 0.65 -13.68 -1.96
C HIS A 593 1.77 -14.66 -2.25
N LEU A 594 2.44 -15.14 -1.20
CA LEU A 594 3.60 -16.03 -1.33
C LEU A 594 3.15 -17.49 -1.33
N SER A 595 3.56 -18.22 -2.37
CA SER A 595 3.29 -19.65 -2.56
C SER A 595 4.00 -20.51 -1.50
N GLN A 596 3.68 -21.80 -1.46
CA GLN A 596 4.40 -22.79 -0.64
C GLN A 596 5.92 -22.82 -0.87
N LYS A 597 6.38 -22.53 -2.09
CA LYS A 597 7.82 -22.45 -2.43
C LYS A 597 8.50 -21.29 -1.68
N ALA A 598 7.89 -20.11 -1.66
CA ALA A 598 8.39 -18.97 -0.91
C ALA A 598 8.29 -19.20 0.62
N GLN A 599 7.18 -19.77 1.10
CA GLN A 599 6.98 -20.11 2.52
C GLN A 599 8.07 -21.04 3.04
N THR A 600 8.48 -22.02 2.23
CA THR A 600 9.57 -22.94 2.54
C THR A 600 10.88 -22.20 2.80
N MET A 601 11.22 -21.26 1.92
CA MET A 601 12.42 -20.43 2.08
C MET A 601 12.34 -19.54 3.32
N MET A 602 11.18 -18.97 3.62
CA MET A 602 10.97 -18.15 4.81
C MET A 602 11.11 -18.96 6.11
N ALA A 603 10.60 -20.19 6.16
CA ALA A 603 10.74 -21.07 7.31
C ALA A 603 12.21 -21.43 7.56
N ARG A 604 12.96 -21.75 6.50
CA ARG A 604 14.42 -22.00 6.56
C ARG A 604 15.18 -20.78 7.06
N SER A 605 14.88 -19.61 6.50
CA SER A 605 15.52 -18.35 6.91
C SER A 605 15.24 -18.01 8.37
N LEU A 606 14.01 -18.12 8.84
CA LEU A 606 13.66 -17.87 10.24
C LEU A 606 14.40 -18.81 11.19
N TRP A 607 14.37 -20.11 10.89
CA TRP A 607 15.09 -21.10 11.69
C TRP A 607 16.58 -20.76 11.80
N ASN A 608 17.22 -20.46 10.67
CA ASN A 608 18.62 -20.08 10.63
C ASN A 608 18.89 -18.79 11.40
N ASN A 609 18.02 -17.79 11.25
CA ASN A 609 18.15 -16.49 11.92
C ASN A 609 18.00 -16.61 13.44
N MET A 610 17.17 -17.54 13.94
CA MET A 610 17.06 -17.87 15.36
C MET A 610 18.34 -18.48 15.95
N LEU A 611 19.19 -19.11 15.13
CA LEU A 611 20.46 -19.71 15.54
C LEU A 611 21.66 -18.77 15.33
N GLU A 612 21.47 -17.65 14.64
CA GLU A 612 22.48 -16.64 14.40
C GLU A 612 22.62 -15.67 15.58
N PRO A 613 23.86 -15.38 16.05
CA PRO A 613 24.08 -14.49 17.17
C PRO A 613 23.61 -13.06 16.84
N LEU A 614 23.12 -12.36 17.86
CA LEU A 614 22.76 -10.94 17.72
C LEU A 614 23.98 -10.12 17.30
N GLY A 615 23.74 -9.08 16.50
CA GLY A 615 24.80 -8.30 15.82
C GLY A 615 25.32 -8.93 14.52
N ASN A 616 25.08 -10.22 14.28
CA ASN A 616 25.48 -10.91 13.05
C ASN A 616 24.36 -11.81 12.50
N LYS A 617 23.13 -11.30 12.54
CA LYS A 617 21.95 -11.94 11.93
C LYS A 617 21.90 -11.60 10.45
N THR A 618 21.51 -12.56 9.63
CA THR A 618 21.21 -12.38 8.22
C THR A 618 20.09 -11.35 8.05
N THR A 619 20.30 -10.35 7.20
CA THR A 619 19.34 -9.25 6.95
C THR A 619 18.70 -9.31 5.55
N LYS A 620 19.16 -10.23 4.70
CA LYS A 620 18.77 -10.30 3.30
C LYS A 620 18.11 -11.64 3.01
N GLN A 621 16.91 -11.60 2.43
CA GLN A 621 16.21 -12.78 1.93
C GLN A 621 16.46 -12.91 0.43
N ASP A 622 17.15 -13.98 0.05
CA ASP A 622 17.25 -14.45 -1.32
C ASP A 622 16.43 -15.72 -1.47
N PHE A 623 15.35 -15.66 -2.25
CA PHE A 623 14.43 -16.78 -2.45
C PHE A 623 15.01 -17.88 -3.36
N MET A 624 16.06 -17.58 -4.14
CA MET A 624 16.74 -18.54 -5.02
C MET A 624 17.98 -19.14 -4.37
N ALA A 625 18.45 -18.59 -3.25
CA ALA A 625 19.62 -19.11 -2.56
C ALA A 625 19.38 -20.54 -2.04
N ASP A 626 20.40 -21.38 -2.10
CA ASP A 626 20.38 -22.69 -1.47
C ASP A 626 20.57 -22.55 0.05
N VAL A 627 19.46 -22.31 0.76
CA VAL A 627 19.44 -22.12 2.21
C VAL A 627 19.26 -23.48 2.90
N ALA A 628 20.37 -24.13 3.25
CA ALA A 628 20.34 -25.31 4.10
C ALA A 628 19.98 -24.97 5.57
N LEU A 629 19.32 -25.90 6.27
CA LEU A 629 19.03 -25.73 7.71
C LEU A 629 20.31 -25.80 8.54
N LYS A 630 20.53 -24.79 9.39
CA LYS A 630 21.60 -24.78 10.39
C LYS A 630 21.24 -25.68 11.56
N CYS A 631 22.26 -26.26 12.19
CA CYS A 631 22.10 -27.07 13.39
C CYS A 631 22.73 -26.40 14.60
N PRO A 632 22.09 -26.47 15.79
CA PRO A 632 22.74 -26.09 17.03
C PRO A 632 24.03 -26.89 17.23
N THR A 633 25.07 -26.24 17.74
CA THR A 633 26.36 -26.90 18.01
C THR A 633 26.49 -27.25 19.48
N LYS A 634 27.39 -28.16 19.85
CA LYS A 634 27.68 -28.44 21.26
C LYS A 634 28.15 -27.21 22.05
N ALA A 635 28.86 -26.29 21.38
CA ALA A 635 29.34 -25.04 21.99
C ALA A 635 28.24 -23.97 22.10
N SER A 636 27.23 -24.02 21.23
CA SER A 636 26.09 -23.11 21.25
C SER A 636 24.80 -23.87 20.90
N PRO A 637 24.22 -24.60 21.88
CA PRO A 637 23.03 -25.41 21.67
C PRO A 637 21.71 -24.62 21.80
N TYR A 638 21.81 -23.32 22.09
CA TYR A 638 20.68 -22.46 22.46
C TYR A 638 20.13 -21.66 21.27
N LEU A 639 18.85 -21.31 21.37
CA LEU A 639 18.27 -20.24 20.55
C LEU A 639 18.92 -18.91 20.94
N ARG A 640 19.28 -18.09 19.95
CA ARG A 640 20.10 -16.90 20.18
C ARG A 640 19.29 -15.74 20.74
N THR A 641 19.78 -15.20 21.84
CA THR A 641 19.31 -14.01 22.56
C THR A 641 20.50 -13.08 22.79
N TYR A 642 20.27 -11.85 23.27
CA TYR A 642 21.37 -10.90 23.48
C TYR A 642 22.45 -11.46 24.41
N ASN A 643 22.04 -12.08 25.51
CA ASN A 643 22.93 -12.58 26.56
C ASN A 643 23.84 -13.71 26.05
N ASN A 644 23.28 -14.73 25.39
CA ASN A 644 24.05 -15.86 24.86
C ASN A 644 24.70 -15.59 23.48
N SER A 645 24.69 -14.33 23.03
CA SER A 645 25.39 -13.86 21.83
C SER A 645 26.58 -12.96 22.15
N ASP A 646 26.91 -12.77 23.43
CA ASP A 646 27.86 -11.74 23.90
C ASP A 646 27.52 -10.34 23.37
N TYR A 647 26.23 -10.08 23.15
CA TYR A 647 25.74 -8.83 22.60
C TYR A 647 25.28 -7.91 23.72
N MET A 648 25.93 -6.75 23.82
CA MET A 648 25.45 -5.66 24.64
C MET A 648 24.62 -4.73 23.76
N TYR A 649 23.37 -4.48 24.15
CA TYR A 649 22.60 -3.42 23.50
C TYR A 649 23.40 -2.13 23.54
N ALA A 650 23.39 -1.39 22.42
CA ALA A 650 23.83 -0.01 22.45
C ALA A 650 22.99 0.66 23.54
N GLY A 651 23.63 1.02 24.67
CA GLY A 651 22.94 1.70 25.75
C GLY A 651 22.17 2.88 25.18
N PRO A 652 21.08 3.34 25.83
CA PRO A 652 20.43 4.58 25.42
C PRO A 652 21.54 5.63 25.20
N PRO A 653 21.52 6.39 24.09
CA PRO A 653 22.58 7.34 23.79
C PRO A 653 22.87 8.10 25.09
N PRO A 654 24.13 8.08 25.57
CA PRO A 654 24.42 8.53 26.92
C PRO A 654 23.81 9.91 27.06
N THR A 655 22.96 10.08 28.09
CA THR A 655 22.58 11.41 28.52
C THR A 655 23.89 12.11 28.78
N THR A 656 24.30 12.98 27.86
CA THR A 656 25.60 13.65 27.97
C THR A 656 25.55 14.36 29.31
N GLY A 657 26.32 13.85 30.27
CA GLY A 657 26.60 14.56 31.50
C GLY A 657 27.14 15.95 31.14
N PRO A 658 27.05 16.94 32.05
CA PRO A 658 27.51 18.28 31.75
C PRO A 658 29.00 18.26 31.40
N ILE A 659 29.31 18.27 30.10
CA ILE A 659 30.66 18.44 29.59
C ILE A 659 30.99 19.92 29.77
N THR A 660 31.70 20.23 30.84
CA THR A 660 32.41 21.51 31.04
C THR A 660 33.62 21.55 30.12
N VAL A 661 33.39 21.75 28.82
CA VAL A 661 34.43 22.10 27.86
C VAL A 661 34.10 23.48 27.29
N ASN A 662 35.04 24.40 27.46
CA ASN A 662 35.00 25.81 27.06
C ASN A 662 35.09 26.04 25.54
N HIS A 663 34.56 25.13 24.72
CA HIS A 663 34.46 25.34 23.28
C HIS A 663 33.08 25.90 22.92
N ILE A 664 33.07 27.09 22.33
CA ILE A 664 31.88 27.63 21.67
C ILE A 664 31.55 26.69 20.51
N PRO A 665 30.35 26.08 20.46
CA PRO A 665 30.00 25.14 19.41
C PRO A 665 29.96 25.85 18.06
N THR A 666 30.41 25.17 17.00
CA THR A 666 30.40 25.66 15.61
C THR A 666 29.21 25.15 14.79
N SER A 667 28.40 24.27 15.37
CA SER A 667 27.21 23.66 14.73
C SER A 667 26.03 23.69 15.69
N VAL A 668 24.84 23.96 15.15
CA VAL A 668 23.57 23.94 15.92
C VAL A 668 23.28 22.57 16.52
N HIS A 669 23.76 21.49 15.90
CA HIS A 669 23.57 20.12 16.39
C HIS A 669 24.44 19.78 17.62
N ARG A 670 25.32 20.69 18.05
CA ARG A 670 26.18 20.54 19.24
C ARG A 670 25.93 21.64 20.28
N LEU A 671 24.83 22.39 20.12
CA LEU A 671 24.50 23.53 20.96
C LEU A 671 23.97 23.08 22.33
N ARG A 672 24.56 23.58 23.42
CA ARG A 672 24.06 23.37 24.79
C ARG A 672 23.22 24.57 25.23
N PRO A 673 22.34 24.43 26.24
CA PRO A 673 21.58 25.57 26.78
C PRO A 673 22.43 26.75 27.24
N ALA A 674 23.65 26.49 27.74
CA ALA A 674 24.59 27.52 28.18
C ALA A 674 25.22 28.31 27.01
N ASP A 675 25.23 27.74 25.80
CA ASP A 675 25.83 28.35 24.61
C ASP A 675 24.87 29.33 23.92
N ILE A 676 23.57 29.30 24.25
CA ILE A 676 22.56 30.21 23.71
C ILE A 676 22.75 31.59 24.34
N THR A 677 23.06 32.59 23.52
CA THR A 677 23.30 33.98 23.97
C THR A 677 22.03 34.83 23.83
N VAL A 678 21.21 34.59 22.81
CA VAL A 678 20.06 35.43 22.49
C VAL A 678 18.78 34.60 22.35
N VAL A 679 17.69 35.09 22.91
CA VAL A 679 16.33 34.59 22.65
C VAL A 679 15.53 35.63 21.86
N ALA A 680 14.72 35.15 20.91
CA ALA A 680 13.80 35.96 20.13
C ALA A 680 12.49 35.19 19.89
N ALA A 681 11.42 35.91 19.59
CA ALA A 681 10.14 35.27 19.34
C ALA A 681 9.29 36.01 18.31
N LEU A 682 8.65 35.24 17.44
CA LEU A 682 7.68 35.65 16.43
C LEU A 682 6.35 34.94 16.73
N GLY A 683 5.23 35.59 16.46
CA GLY A 683 3.93 34.98 16.68
C GLY A 683 2.78 35.93 16.89
N ASP A 684 1.76 35.41 17.54
CA ASP A 684 0.49 36.10 17.79
C ASP A 684 0.34 36.58 19.25
N ALA A 685 -0.91 36.68 19.72
CA ALA A 685 -1.27 37.13 21.04
C ALA A 685 -0.65 36.28 22.17
N ALA A 686 -0.49 34.96 21.98
CA ALA A 686 0.08 34.07 22.99
C ALA A 686 1.57 34.40 23.22
N THR A 687 2.33 34.55 22.13
CA THR A 687 3.74 34.94 22.17
C THR A 687 3.94 36.39 22.62
N ALA A 688 2.98 37.27 22.34
CA ALA A 688 2.96 38.64 22.86
C ALA A 688 2.55 38.73 24.35
N GLY A 689 2.09 37.64 24.97
CA GLY A 689 1.64 37.62 26.37
C GLY A 689 0.37 38.44 26.62
N VAL A 690 -0.52 38.54 25.63
CA VAL A 690 -1.79 39.26 25.77
C VAL A 690 -2.64 38.60 26.85
N ALA A 691 -3.20 39.40 27.76
CA ALA A 691 -4.05 38.96 28.85
C ALA A 691 -3.42 37.92 29.82
N ALA A 692 -2.12 37.62 29.74
CA ALA A 692 -1.50 36.51 30.48
C ALA A 692 -1.59 36.66 32.01
N LYS A 693 -1.81 37.87 32.54
CA LYS A 693 -2.11 38.13 33.98
C LYS A 693 -3.39 38.91 34.19
N ALA A 694 -4.31 38.89 33.23
CA ALA A 694 -5.57 39.60 33.33
C ALA A 694 -6.40 39.08 34.50
N LYS A 695 -6.91 39.99 35.34
CA LYS A 695 -7.81 39.64 36.47
C LYS A 695 -9.25 40.08 36.24
N ASN A 696 -9.49 40.87 35.21
CA ASN A 696 -10.78 41.41 34.84
C ASN A 696 -10.81 41.70 33.32
N LEU A 697 -11.99 42.01 32.79
CA LEU A 697 -12.19 42.24 31.36
C LEU A 697 -11.41 43.46 30.82
N PHE A 698 -11.13 44.46 31.65
CA PHE A 698 -10.36 45.65 31.24
C PHE A 698 -8.86 45.35 31.04
N ASP A 699 -8.37 44.22 31.57
CA ASP A 699 -6.99 43.79 31.42
C ASP A 699 -6.74 42.94 30.15
N LEU A 700 -7.79 42.57 29.41
CA LEU A 700 -7.67 41.67 28.25
C LEU A 700 -6.85 42.26 27.10
N SER A 701 -6.82 43.59 26.95
CA SER A 701 -6.01 44.25 25.92
C SER A 701 -4.55 44.46 26.34
N LYS A 702 -4.19 44.17 27.60
CA LYS A 702 -2.84 44.39 28.13
C LYS A 702 -1.88 43.30 27.65
N ARG A 703 -0.68 43.71 27.28
CA ARG A 703 0.39 42.83 26.78
C ARG A 703 1.40 42.57 27.88
N TYR A 704 1.27 41.46 28.60
CA TYR A 704 2.19 41.04 29.66
C TYR A 704 3.41 40.30 29.07
N ARG A 705 4.16 40.97 28.19
CA ARG A 705 5.28 40.36 27.46
C ARG A 705 6.32 39.71 28.38
N GLY A 706 6.54 40.29 29.56
CA GLY A 706 7.47 39.76 30.57
C GLY A 706 7.15 38.37 31.12
N VAL A 707 5.92 37.88 30.96
CA VAL A 707 5.52 36.51 31.38
C VAL A 707 5.11 35.61 30.21
N ALA A 708 5.33 36.05 28.96
CA ALA A 708 5.07 35.20 27.80
C ALA A 708 5.92 33.92 27.88
N TRP A 709 5.32 32.74 27.69
CA TRP A 709 5.99 31.46 27.93
C TRP A 709 7.28 31.29 27.12
N SER A 710 7.30 31.82 25.90
CA SER A 710 8.40 31.67 24.94
C SER A 710 9.54 32.68 25.10
N ILE A 711 9.27 33.88 25.66
CA ILE A 711 10.25 34.98 25.66
C ILE A 711 10.19 35.93 26.88
N GLY A 712 9.27 35.73 27.81
CA GLY A 712 9.19 36.52 29.04
C GLY A 712 10.36 36.24 29.98
N GLY A 713 10.88 37.27 30.65
CA GLY A 713 11.96 37.14 31.62
C GLY A 713 11.66 37.76 32.99
N ASP A 714 10.39 38.09 33.28
CA ASP A 714 9.98 38.62 34.58
C ASP A 714 10.23 37.60 35.70
N ALA A 715 10.61 38.12 36.87
CA ALA A 715 10.84 37.34 38.10
C ALA A 715 11.83 36.16 37.92
N SER A 716 11.74 35.15 38.80
CA SER A 716 12.59 33.97 38.78
C SER A 716 11.87 32.77 38.15
N LEU A 717 12.62 31.72 37.80
CA LEU A 717 12.05 30.49 37.23
C LEU A 717 10.95 29.86 38.12
N GLU A 718 11.15 29.92 39.44
CA GLU A 718 10.27 29.35 40.46
C GLU A 718 8.95 30.12 40.57
N THR A 719 8.88 31.35 40.06
CA THR A 719 7.71 32.23 40.16
C THR A 719 7.05 32.47 38.80
N VAL A 720 7.83 32.52 37.74
CA VAL A 720 7.36 32.69 36.36
C VAL A 720 8.19 31.74 35.48
N THR A 721 7.59 30.63 35.07
CA THR A 721 8.26 29.63 34.23
C THR A 721 8.14 29.99 32.75
N THR A 722 9.25 30.40 32.16
CA THR A 722 9.38 30.73 30.73
C THR A 722 10.69 30.16 30.20
N ILE A 723 10.80 30.03 28.86
CA ILE A 723 12.04 29.59 28.22
C ILE A 723 13.25 30.45 28.65
N PRO A 724 13.18 31.79 28.68
CA PRO A 724 14.31 32.59 29.16
C PRO A 724 14.65 32.38 30.63
N ASN A 725 13.67 32.21 31.51
CA ASN A 725 13.94 31.96 32.93
C ASN A 725 14.58 30.57 33.16
N ILE A 726 14.26 29.58 32.31
CA ILE A 726 14.95 28.29 32.27
C ILE A 726 16.39 28.48 31.77
N LEU A 727 16.57 29.13 30.62
CA LEU A 727 17.88 29.33 30.00
C LEU A 727 18.83 30.17 30.86
N LYS A 728 18.31 31.14 31.62
CA LYS A 728 19.11 31.92 32.60
C LYS A 728 19.77 31.05 33.66
N LYS A 729 19.23 29.87 33.99
CA LYS A 729 19.90 28.91 34.90
C LYS A 729 21.22 28.38 34.32
N PHE A 730 21.35 28.36 33.01
CA PHE A 730 22.53 27.88 32.29
C PHE A 730 23.43 29.04 31.81
N ASN A 731 22.83 30.15 31.37
CA ASN A 731 23.52 31.35 30.92
C ASN A 731 22.90 32.61 31.54
N GLN A 732 23.54 33.15 32.58
CA GLN A 732 23.07 34.37 33.26
C GLN A 732 23.20 35.64 32.40
N LYS A 733 23.92 35.58 31.27
CA LYS A 733 24.12 36.71 30.33
C LYS A 733 23.14 36.66 29.13
N LEU A 734 22.08 35.85 29.20
CA LEU A 734 21.09 35.73 28.14
C LEU A 734 20.49 37.08 27.77
N LEU A 735 20.39 37.39 26.47
CA LEU A 735 19.84 38.62 25.93
C LEU A 735 18.52 38.40 25.20
N GLY A 736 17.75 39.47 25.00
CA GLY A 736 16.60 39.49 24.09
C GLY A 736 15.23 39.14 24.69
N PHE A 737 15.17 38.68 25.94
CA PHE A 737 13.90 38.40 26.61
C PHE A 737 13.10 39.67 26.91
N SER A 738 11.78 39.54 26.98
CA SER A 738 10.85 40.63 27.30
C SER A 738 10.73 40.86 28.80
N LEU A 739 10.46 42.10 29.22
CA LEU A 739 10.21 42.47 30.61
C LEU A 739 8.95 43.35 30.74
N GLY A 740 8.14 43.07 31.76
CA GLY A 740 6.95 43.85 32.11
C GLY A 740 5.91 43.95 30.97
N GLN A 741 5.20 45.08 30.95
CA GLN A 741 4.08 45.35 30.01
C GLN A 741 4.39 46.45 28.97
N LEU A 742 5.52 47.13 29.10
CA LEU A 742 5.85 48.31 28.28
C LEU A 742 6.45 47.91 26.93
N ALA A 743 6.02 48.58 25.85
CA ALA A 743 6.50 48.32 24.50
C ALA A 743 8.04 48.51 24.35
N LEU A 744 8.62 49.44 25.10
CA LEU A 744 10.08 49.68 25.12
C LEU A 744 10.89 48.55 25.79
N ARG A 745 10.22 47.62 26.49
CA ARG A 745 10.84 46.46 27.16
C ARG A 745 10.46 45.14 26.50
N LYS A 746 10.05 45.17 25.22
CA LYS A 746 9.69 43.96 24.46
C LYS A 746 10.88 43.05 24.14
N GLY A 747 12.12 43.51 24.27
CA GLY A 747 13.29 42.73 23.82
C GLY A 747 13.17 42.39 22.32
N PHE A 748 13.46 41.14 21.96
CA PHE A 748 13.30 40.62 20.60
C PHE A 748 11.98 39.86 20.39
N ASN A 749 10.95 40.22 21.15
CA ASN A 749 9.59 39.75 20.93
C ASN A 749 8.92 40.60 19.84
N MET A 750 8.83 40.06 18.63
CA MET A 750 8.17 40.69 17.48
C MET A 750 6.71 40.26 17.31
N ALA A 751 6.20 39.42 18.21
CA ALA A 751 4.83 38.95 18.15
C ALA A 751 3.84 40.10 18.35
N GLU A 752 2.77 40.05 17.55
CA GLU A 752 1.69 41.03 17.55
C GLU A 752 0.33 40.35 17.73
N PRO A 753 -0.57 40.93 18.54
CA PRO A 753 -1.91 40.41 18.70
C PRO A 753 -2.65 40.40 17.36
N GLY A 754 -3.29 39.28 17.01
CA GLY A 754 -4.03 39.15 15.76
C GLY A 754 -3.20 38.74 14.54
N ALA A 755 -1.89 38.53 14.70
CA ALA A 755 -1.04 38.03 13.62
C ALA A 755 -1.48 36.66 13.13
N LYS A 756 -1.53 36.50 11.81
CA LYS A 756 -1.71 35.24 11.08
C LYS A 756 -0.38 34.76 10.52
N SER A 757 -0.36 33.57 9.93
CA SER A 757 0.82 33.02 9.26
C SER A 757 1.45 33.98 8.23
N ALA A 758 0.62 34.72 7.50
CA ALA A 758 1.06 35.70 6.50
C ALA A 758 1.89 36.87 7.08
N ASP A 759 1.73 37.17 8.37
CA ASP A 759 2.39 38.29 9.04
C ASP A 759 3.79 37.92 9.56
N ILE A 760 4.11 36.62 9.66
CA ILE A 760 5.38 36.16 10.26
C ILE A 760 6.60 36.62 9.46
N ARG A 761 6.47 36.73 8.14
CA ARG A 761 7.51 37.29 7.27
C ARG A 761 7.94 38.69 7.71
N ALA A 762 6.98 39.59 7.92
CA ALA A 762 7.26 40.95 8.39
C ALA A 762 7.86 40.96 9.80
N GLN A 763 7.41 40.06 10.69
CA GLN A 763 8.01 39.92 12.01
C GLN A 763 9.46 39.42 11.96
N ALA A 764 9.78 38.49 11.04
CA ALA A 764 11.14 38.00 10.81
C ALA A 764 12.07 39.11 10.29
N GLU A 765 11.62 39.92 9.33
CA GLU A 765 12.36 41.08 8.82
C GLU A 765 12.64 42.11 9.93
N ALA A 766 11.63 42.39 10.76
CA ALA A 766 11.77 43.27 11.92
C ALA A 766 12.76 42.69 12.95
N LEU A 767 12.74 41.38 13.17
CA LEU A 767 13.67 40.70 14.07
C LEU A 767 15.11 40.80 13.57
N ILE A 768 15.36 40.46 12.30
CA ILE A 768 16.70 40.54 11.69
C ILE A 768 17.25 41.97 11.82
N THR A 769 16.41 42.97 11.50
CA THR A 769 16.78 44.38 11.63
C THR A 769 17.13 44.76 13.08
N ALA A 770 16.33 44.29 14.05
CA ALA A 770 16.57 44.57 15.46
C ALA A 770 17.85 43.91 15.98
N LEU A 771 18.13 42.66 15.55
CA LEU A 771 19.34 41.95 15.92
C LEU A 771 20.59 42.62 15.33
N LYS A 772 20.59 42.98 14.04
CA LYS A 772 21.72 43.66 13.38
C LYS A 772 22.02 45.05 13.97
N LYS A 773 21.00 45.76 14.50
CA LYS A 773 21.15 47.09 15.12
C LYS A 773 21.56 47.05 16.60
N ASN A 774 21.44 45.91 17.27
CA ASN A 774 21.72 45.82 18.71
C ASN A 774 23.24 45.71 18.95
N LYS A 775 23.80 46.62 19.75
CA LYS A 775 25.24 46.66 20.03
C LYS A 775 25.74 45.54 20.94
N GLU A 776 24.85 44.90 21.69
CA GLU A 776 25.17 43.80 22.61
C GLU A 776 25.09 42.43 21.92
N VAL A 777 24.50 42.35 20.73
CA VAL A 777 24.36 41.11 19.96
C VAL A 777 25.37 41.08 18.83
N ASN A 778 26.23 40.07 18.83
CA ASN A 778 27.01 39.73 17.65
C ASN A 778 26.14 38.91 16.69
N PHE A 779 25.63 39.58 15.64
CA PHE A 779 24.72 38.97 14.68
C PHE A 779 25.29 37.72 13.98
N GLU A 780 26.61 37.63 13.79
CA GLU A 780 27.25 36.48 13.12
C GLU A 780 27.66 35.37 14.09
N GLN A 781 28.14 35.72 15.29
CA GLN A 781 28.81 34.77 16.19
C GLN A 781 27.93 34.25 17.32
N ASP A 782 26.95 35.02 17.78
CA ASP A 782 26.12 34.60 18.91
C ASP A 782 25.16 33.47 18.51
N TRP A 783 24.91 32.50 19.39
CA TRP A 783 23.82 31.56 19.15
C TRP A 783 22.48 32.17 19.52
N LYS A 784 21.51 32.11 18.60
CA LYS A 784 20.15 32.65 18.77
C LYS A 784 19.13 31.51 18.81
N LEU A 785 18.24 31.52 19.79
CA LEU A 785 17.04 30.69 19.82
C LEU A 785 15.84 31.56 19.43
N VAL A 786 15.25 31.30 18.27
CA VAL A 786 14.05 32.00 17.78
C VAL A 786 12.84 31.08 17.92
N THR A 787 11.85 31.47 18.71
CA THR A 787 10.58 30.73 18.83
C THR A 787 9.54 31.30 17.89
N VAL A 788 8.89 30.46 17.09
CA VAL A 788 7.76 30.88 16.22
C VAL A 788 6.51 30.15 16.67
N PHE A 789 5.48 30.89 17.05
CA PHE A 789 4.18 30.33 17.44
C PHE A 789 3.05 31.16 16.83
N VAL A 790 2.37 30.58 15.85
CA VAL A 790 1.32 31.22 15.04
C VAL A 790 0.36 30.16 14.51
N GLY A 791 -0.83 30.60 14.08
CA GLY A 791 -1.82 29.74 13.41
C GLY A 791 -3.15 29.67 14.14
N GLU A 792 -3.19 30.06 15.41
CA GLU A 792 -4.45 30.14 16.15
C GLU A 792 -5.41 31.13 15.47
N MET A 793 -4.90 32.27 15.02
CA MET A 793 -5.71 33.28 14.33
C MET A 793 -6.11 32.87 12.91
N ASP A 794 -5.26 32.09 12.22
CA ASP A 794 -5.62 31.48 10.93
C ASP A 794 -6.79 30.50 11.11
N LEU A 795 -6.74 29.65 12.14
CA LEU A 795 -7.80 28.69 12.47
C LEU A 795 -9.10 29.38 12.93
N CYS A 796 -9.01 30.36 13.83
CA CYS A 796 -10.17 31.11 14.31
C CYS A 796 -10.92 31.84 13.17
N ASN A 797 -10.21 32.26 12.12
CA ASN A 797 -10.80 32.93 10.97
C ASN A 797 -11.07 32.02 9.78
N TYR A 798 -10.73 30.72 9.87
CA TYR A 798 -10.84 29.80 8.76
C TYR A 798 -12.26 29.73 8.19
N CYS A 799 -13.27 29.68 9.07
CA CYS A 799 -14.68 29.66 8.65
C CYS A 799 -15.14 30.91 7.89
N LEU A 800 -14.40 32.02 8.03
CA LEU A 800 -14.72 33.30 7.38
C LEU A 800 -13.98 33.50 6.06
N ASP A 801 -12.83 32.83 5.86
CA ASP A 801 -11.98 32.97 4.68
C ASP A 801 -11.24 31.66 4.34
N GLN A 802 -12.01 30.63 3.96
CA GLN A 802 -11.47 29.30 3.63
C GLN A 802 -10.54 29.32 2.41
N TYR A 803 -10.73 30.26 1.48
CA TYR A 803 -9.95 30.35 0.26
C TYR A 803 -8.53 30.86 0.51
N ASN A 804 -8.38 31.84 1.41
CA ASN A 804 -7.06 32.41 1.71
C ASN A 804 -6.34 31.73 2.88
N LEU A 805 -7.04 31.00 3.76
CA LEU A 805 -6.48 30.37 4.96
C LEU A 805 -6.33 28.84 4.81
N THR A 806 -5.83 28.38 3.66
CA THR A 806 -5.57 26.96 3.42
C THR A 806 -4.27 26.49 4.09
N ALA A 807 -4.19 25.20 4.43
CA ALA A 807 -2.97 24.59 4.99
C ALA A 807 -1.73 24.78 4.08
N ARG A 808 -1.93 24.78 2.75
CA ARG A 808 -0.87 25.05 1.78
C ARG A 808 -0.33 26.47 1.88
N ARG A 809 -1.22 27.47 2.01
CA ARG A 809 -0.80 28.88 2.17
C ARG A 809 -0.15 29.11 3.53
N PHE A 810 -0.69 28.51 4.59
CA PHE A 810 -0.07 28.54 5.92
C PHE A 810 1.38 28.03 5.88
N SER A 811 1.59 26.85 5.27
CA SER A 811 2.93 26.25 5.13
C SER A 811 3.87 27.15 4.32
N ARG A 812 3.41 27.67 3.18
CA ARG A 812 4.20 28.58 2.34
C ARG A 812 4.61 29.86 3.07
N ASN A 813 3.69 30.48 3.81
CA ASN A 813 3.99 31.71 4.55
C ASN A 813 5.07 31.49 5.63
N LEU A 814 5.03 30.33 6.29
CA LEU A 814 6.05 29.94 7.26
C LEU A 814 7.39 29.63 6.58
N GLU A 815 7.38 28.89 5.47
CA GLU A 815 8.57 28.60 4.67
C GLU A 815 9.28 29.89 4.25
N GLU A 816 8.55 30.87 3.71
CA GLU A 816 9.12 32.17 3.33
C GLU A 816 9.78 32.90 4.50
N ALA A 817 9.15 32.88 5.68
CA ALA A 817 9.70 33.54 6.86
C ALA A 817 10.93 32.81 7.42
N LEU A 818 10.93 31.48 7.41
CA LEU A 818 12.07 30.67 7.84
C LEU A 818 13.25 30.80 6.88
N GLU A 819 12.98 30.85 5.57
CA GLU A 819 14.00 31.06 4.54
C GLU A 819 14.68 32.43 4.71
N LEU A 820 13.93 33.48 5.04
CA LEU A 820 14.51 34.79 5.35
C LEU A 820 15.44 34.75 6.57
N LEU A 821 15.05 34.06 7.64
CA LEU A 821 15.91 33.87 8.81
C LEU A 821 17.18 33.08 8.45
N TYR A 822 17.05 32.05 7.60
CA TYR A 822 18.16 31.22 7.14
C TYR A 822 19.15 32.00 6.26
N GLN A 823 18.66 32.76 5.28
CA GLN A 823 19.48 33.53 4.35
C GLN A 823 20.13 34.76 4.98
N SER A 824 19.59 35.27 6.10
CA SER A 824 20.08 36.50 6.74
C SER A 824 21.55 36.48 7.19
N ARG A 825 22.18 35.29 7.24
CA ARG A 825 23.61 35.07 7.51
C ARG A 825 24.51 35.15 6.27
N GLN A 826 23.96 35.01 5.06
CA GLN A 826 24.75 34.98 3.82
C GLN A 826 24.99 36.38 3.22
N ASN A 827 24.30 37.41 3.75
CA ASN A 827 24.39 38.83 3.36
C ASN A 827 24.63 39.72 4.58
#